data_AF-Q6ABA5-F1
#
_entry.id   AF-Q6ABA5-F1
#
_cell.length_a   1.000
_cell.length_b   1.000
_cell.length_c   1.000
_cell.angle_alpha   90.00
_cell.angle_beta   90.00
_cell.angle_gamma   90.00
#
_symmetry.space_group_name_H-M   'P 1'
#
loop_
_entity.id
_entity.type
_entity.pdbx_description
1 polymer ?
#
loop_
_entity_poly.entity_id
_entity_poly.type
_entity_poly.pdbx_seq_one_letter_code
_entity_poly.pdbx_strand_id
1 'polypeptide(L)'
;MVDFSVFGDYQNPVEFNFSTAEGFSSQLRWTSQRINIFDARTSLVESIASRGFRGFFATVFTQNIHICSADATALSEALTTAADMVDYLAEQARLENKRRQQVRDFAAQHDDFGDHVRDFFTGVDVPPNLTPAEPPSPQLLHPPVTGDRQQDRSIRGSSGGISAADPKDLISAAQVLGETAAQVPSGSVLAGWFDDFTSQCKYGTVEVGDLFVQLDRWRGLNDGDVEWLHAVAKAFQAAGSGVITLPNSALRAALRAAGTPLWRTDLDITSPGLSGIDPRTGYVEDPINSATGNFIEPETDLAFAAASSPLALSRMYNSIQAVRGQGGVFGPGWVSILDQCLLVKPGCVEWVREDGRHIAFAVEAAPTAVLPTTNQLPNPAEEDEKPVEQWRAQGENLWLSRVSASQLPEFLRDPATSKWVWVISDNRGGRWVFTEGGAWVCSGSSQRDVVHTVREGDRVTAMETSWGHKITVSYGGARVVSAISSDGRCVRYSYDDENRLVQVDGPDGSRRYEWDDTLITTVVDACGNAECINSYDGRGRITSQQAANGRTVHFRYLPGGVTAASDADGTNANTWICDPHGRTTGVVDAHGGQVSMTYDSFGNMVRCVDRAGNVTSHRYDQRGRLTHTDLPTGGTIDCSWDDLDRLVSTTLANGAQTTFEYDGTERDPVRVTDPCGGVTVAEWKDGLLLRATNPVGVSLRFSYDHHAELVRVEDAHGEASRLIRDEAGRIVETISPGGATTRFSYDDAGRLAAVVTPDGATWEHRYDVAGHLIELVAPDSGVTKWEYHPDGQISRVIDPLGRVIEHSYDHLGNLAGMQLPDGSAWSFIHDALSRLTQVVAPDEARWTYAYDVDGNLSGVTDPAGFARPGSLLTVSLPAPPRIVTGTNSTASMPIPTVLLLPSPMSLAPSRSSRVICVADRLSFRTSLAR
;
A
#
# COMPACT_ATOMS: atom_id res chain seq x y z
N MET A 1 30.36 -35.29 3.40
CA MET A 1 29.99 -34.02 4.05
C MET A 1 28.51 -34.08 4.34
N VAL A 2 28.12 -33.95 5.61
CA VAL A 2 26.72 -33.72 5.98
C VAL A 2 26.39 -32.26 5.65
N ASP A 3 25.24 -31.99 5.05
CA ASP A 3 24.84 -30.62 4.79
C ASP A 3 24.23 -29.98 6.04
N PHE A 4 24.95 -29.01 6.61
CA PHE A 4 24.52 -28.23 7.76
C PHE A 4 23.83 -26.90 7.37
N SER A 5 23.59 -26.64 6.07
CA SER A 5 22.94 -25.42 5.55
C SER A 5 21.58 -25.12 6.22
N VAL A 6 20.84 -26.17 6.60
CA VAL A 6 19.58 -26.13 7.38
C VAL A 6 19.68 -25.30 8.67
N PHE A 7 20.88 -25.15 9.23
CA PHE A 7 21.12 -24.39 10.47
C PHE A 7 21.57 -22.93 10.24
N GLY A 8 21.62 -22.45 9.00
CA GLY A 8 22.08 -21.12 8.62
C GLY A 8 23.60 -20.95 8.69
N ASP A 9 24.11 -19.71 8.70
CA ASP A 9 25.51 -19.47 9.06
C ASP A 9 25.72 -19.87 10.53
N TYR A 10 26.50 -20.93 10.74
CA TYR A 10 26.94 -21.38 12.05
C TYR A 10 28.46 -21.24 12.24
N GLN A 11 29.19 -20.76 11.23
CA GLN A 11 30.67 -20.76 11.25
C GLN A 11 31.18 -19.61 12.11
N ASN A 12 30.62 -18.42 11.96
CA ASN A 12 31.01 -17.23 12.71
C ASN A 12 30.04 -16.93 13.87
N PRO A 13 30.49 -16.25 14.94
CA PRO A 13 29.58 -15.56 15.86
C PRO A 13 28.77 -14.47 15.13
N VAL A 14 27.61 -14.08 15.68
CA VAL A 14 26.87 -12.91 15.17
C VAL A 14 27.63 -11.61 15.44
N GLU A 15 27.55 -10.67 14.50
CA GLU A 15 28.19 -9.35 14.60
C GLU A 15 27.40 -8.47 15.58
N PHE A 16 27.72 -8.61 16.88
CA PHE A 16 27.01 -7.89 17.95
C PHE A 16 27.94 -7.53 19.12
N ASN A 17 28.16 -6.24 19.36
CA ASN A 17 28.92 -5.77 20.52
C ASN A 17 28.05 -5.70 21.78
N PHE A 18 28.08 -6.79 22.57
CA PHE A 18 27.36 -6.88 23.84
C PHE A 18 27.65 -5.75 24.82
N SER A 19 28.88 -5.24 24.86
CA SER A 19 29.25 -4.14 25.79
C SER A 19 28.68 -2.79 25.38
N THR A 20 28.52 -2.55 24.07
CA THR A 20 27.87 -1.33 23.55
C THR A 20 26.36 -1.39 23.75
N ALA A 21 25.74 -2.57 23.55
CA ALA A 21 24.33 -2.79 23.87
C ALA A 21 24.02 -2.59 25.36
N GLU A 22 24.79 -3.23 26.25
CA GLU A 22 24.63 -3.12 27.72
C GLU A 22 24.91 -1.69 28.22
N GLY A 23 25.86 -0.97 27.59
CA GLY A 23 26.09 0.45 27.85
C GLY A 23 24.92 1.34 27.45
N PHE A 24 24.35 1.11 26.26
CA PHE A 24 23.21 1.88 25.75
C PHE A 24 21.92 1.62 26.56
N SER A 25 21.57 0.36 26.87
CA SER A 25 20.41 0.05 27.72
C SER A 25 20.57 0.61 29.13
N SER A 26 21.77 0.53 29.71
CA SER A 26 22.10 1.17 30.99
C SER A 26 21.90 2.69 30.94
N GLN A 27 22.32 3.36 29.86
CA GLN A 27 22.19 4.81 29.70
C GLN A 27 20.73 5.26 29.52
N LEU A 28 19.92 4.47 28.80
CA LEU A 28 18.48 4.68 28.68
C LEU A 28 17.77 4.56 30.04
N ARG A 29 18.02 3.47 30.79
CA ARG A 29 17.48 3.27 32.15
C ARG A 29 17.95 4.33 33.13
N TRP A 30 19.21 4.76 33.05
CA TRP A 30 19.71 5.86 33.87
C TRP A 30 19.00 7.17 33.55
N THR A 31 18.78 7.49 32.27
CA THR A 31 18.06 8.70 31.86
C THR A 31 16.61 8.69 32.36
N SER A 32 15.91 7.55 32.23
CA SER A 32 14.60 7.31 32.88
C SER A 32 14.65 7.56 34.39
N GLN A 33 15.66 7.04 35.10
CA GLN A 33 15.82 7.28 36.54
C GLN A 33 15.99 8.78 36.87
N ARG A 34 16.69 9.56 36.04
CA ARG A 34 16.84 11.01 36.24
C ARG A 34 15.52 11.76 36.05
N ILE A 35 14.70 11.34 35.10
CA ILE A 35 13.35 11.89 34.87
C ILE A 35 12.44 11.57 36.07
N ASN A 36 12.48 10.35 36.60
CA ASN A 36 11.73 9.99 37.82
C ASN A 36 12.19 10.77 39.07
N ILE A 37 13.48 11.10 39.18
CA ILE A 37 14.01 11.95 40.26
C ILE A 37 13.54 13.41 40.11
N PHE A 38 13.37 13.90 38.88
CA PHE A 38 12.76 15.20 38.59
C PHE A 38 11.25 15.18 38.93
N ASP A 39 10.52 14.16 38.49
CA ASP A 39 9.07 14.06 38.73
C ASP A 39 8.74 14.02 40.22
N ALA A 40 9.46 13.21 41.00
CA ALA A 40 9.34 13.16 42.46
C ALA A 40 9.66 14.50 43.18
N ARG A 41 10.20 15.50 42.47
CA ARG A 41 10.46 16.85 42.97
C ARG A 41 9.39 17.87 42.57
N THR A 42 8.53 17.60 41.59
CA THR A 42 7.42 18.50 41.20
C THR A 42 6.50 18.81 42.37
N SER A 43 6.17 17.81 43.19
CA SER A 43 5.40 17.94 44.43
C SER A 43 6.03 18.89 45.45
N LEU A 44 7.37 18.99 45.48
CA LEU A 44 8.09 19.96 46.33
C LEU A 44 8.04 21.37 45.73
N VAL A 45 8.16 21.51 44.41
CA VAL A 45 8.04 22.78 43.68
C VAL A 45 6.64 23.38 43.92
N GLU A 46 5.57 22.58 43.82
CA GLU A 46 4.20 23.02 44.14
C GLU A 46 4.01 23.33 45.63
N SER A 47 4.56 22.52 46.54
CA SER A 47 4.52 22.75 47.99
C SER A 47 5.29 24.00 48.45
N ILE A 48 6.24 24.48 47.64
CA ILE A 48 6.91 25.77 47.84
C ILE A 48 6.01 26.90 47.30
N ALA A 49 5.63 26.87 46.02
CA ALA A 49 4.89 27.95 45.37
C ALA A 49 3.52 28.24 46.05
N SER A 50 2.77 27.20 46.40
CA SER A 50 1.40 27.29 46.95
C SER A 50 1.27 27.99 48.32
N ARG A 51 2.38 28.25 49.02
CA ARG A 51 2.39 28.91 50.35
C ARG A 51 1.77 30.30 50.32
N GLY A 52 2.06 31.06 49.27
CA GLY A 52 1.44 32.35 48.97
C GLY A 52 0.58 32.37 47.71
N PHE A 53 0.80 31.46 46.75
CA PHE A 53 0.28 31.59 45.38
C PHE A 53 -1.21 31.22 45.26
N ARG A 54 -2.05 32.18 44.85
CA ARG A 54 -3.52 32.04 44.72
C ARG A 54 -4.07 32.86 43.55
N GLY A 55 -5.22 32.45 43.02
CA GLY A 55 -5.88 33.10 41.88
C GLY A 55 -5.53 32.45 40.53
N PHE A 56 -5.94 33.08 39.43
CA PHE A 56 -5.81 32.53 38.07
C PHE A 56 -4.41 31.97 37.77
N PHE A 57 -3.36 32.71 38.11
CA PHE A 57 -1.98 32.29 37.82
C PHE A 57 -1.51 31.09 38.65
N ALA A 58 -2.07 30.85 39.83
CA ALA A 58 -1.79 29.63 40.59
C ALA A 58 -2.41 28.40 39.89
N THR A 59 -3.62 28.55 39.33
CA THR A 59 -4.27 27.49 38.54
C THR A 59 -3.48 27.16 37.27
N VAL A 60 -2.98 28.17 36.56
CA VAL A 60 -2.09 27.98 35.38
C VAL A 60 -0.84 27.18 35.78
N PHE A 61 -0.20 27.55 36.88
CA PHE A 61 1.00 26.89 37.38
C PHE A 61 0.76 25.42 37.75
N THR A 62 -0.26 25.11 38.56
CA THR A 62 -0.60 23.72 38.92
C THR A 62 -0.93 22.89 37.66
N GLN A 63 -1.60 23.48 36.66
CA GLN A 63 -1.88 22.80 35.39
C GLN A 63 -0.59 22.51 34.58
N ASN A 64 0.32 23.47 34.45
CA ASN A 64 1.62 23.26 33.80
C ASN A 64 2.44 22.17 34.53
N ILE A 65 2.45 22.17 35.87
CA ILE A 65 3.17 21.16 36.67
C ILE A 65 2.57 19.77 36.50
N HIS A 66 1.25 19.62 36.45
CA HIS A 66 0.61 18.32 36.16
C HIS A 66 0.93 17.80 34.75
N ILE A 67 0.97 18.67 33.74
CA ILE A 67 1.42 18.29 32.39
C ILE A 67 2.89 17.86 32.43
N CYS A 68 3.77 18.68 33.01
CA CYS A 68 5.20 18.42 33.16
C CYS A 68 5.51 17.07 33.86
N SER A 69 4.74 16.73 34.88
CA SER A 69 4.79 15.44 35.58
C SER A 69 4.29 14.27 34.71
N ALA A 70 3.13 14.41 34.08
CA ALA A 70 2.55 13.37 33.23
C ALA A 70 3.32 13.16 31.90
N ASP A 71 4.08 14.16 31.45
CA ASP A 71 5.11 14.05 30.40
C ASP A 71 6.31 13.20 30.89
N ALA A 72 6.75 13.46 32.12
CA ALA A 72 7.91 12.81 32.74
C ALA A 72 7.68 11.30 32.90
N THR A 73 6.49 10.89 33.34
CA THR A 73 6.11 9.47 33.44
C THR A 73 6.26 8.78 32.07
N ALA A 74 5.66 9.35 31.02
CA ALA A 74 5.66 8.77 29.68
C ALA A 74 7.07 8.67 29.06
N LEU A 75 7.92 9.68 29.23
CA LEU A 75 9.32 9.62 28.77
C LEU A 75 10.12 8.57 29.55
N SER A 76 9.92 8.47 30.86
CA SER A 76 10.54 7.42 31.70
C SER A 76 10.14 6.03 31.21
N GLU A 77 8.86 5.82 30.92
CA GLU A 77 8.31 4.54 30.46
C GLU A 77 8.86 4.19 29.06
N ALA A 78 8.77 5.10 28.09
CA ALA A 78 9.29 4.87 26.74
C ALA A 78 10.81 4.61 26.69
N LEU A 79 11.61 5.32 27.50
CA LEU A 79 13.05 5.04 27.66
C LEU A 79 13.32 3.68 28.31
N THR A 80 12.44 3.23 29.20
CA THR A 80 12.55 1.90 29.83
C THR A 80 12.22 0.81 28.82
N THR A 81 11.16 0.96 28.03
CA THR A 81 10.80 0.05 26.94
C THR A 81 11.92 -0.04 25.88
N ALA A 82 12.51 1.08 25.48
CA ALA A 82 13.66 1.07 24.58
C ALA A 82 14.86 0.29 25.15
N ALA A 83 15.11 0.39 26.45
CA ALA A 83 16.16 -0.40 27.11
C ALA A 83 15.82 -1.89 27.19
N ASP A 84 14.56 -2.23 27.49
CA ASP A 84 14.06 -3.62 27.49
C ASP A 84 14.21 -4.27 26.10
N MET A 85 13.97 -3.52 25.02
CA MET A 85 14.19 -3.98 23.63
C MET A 85 15.67 -4.23 23.31
N VAL A 86 16.57 -3.34 23.75
CA VAL A 86 18.04 -3.52 23.58
C VAL A 86 18.55 -4.72 24.38
N ASP A 87 18.10 -4.87 25.63
CA ASP A 87 18.47 -6.00 26.49
C ASP A 87 17.92 -7.34 25.94
N TYR A 88 16.69 -7.34 25.41
CA TYR A 88 16.12 -8.49 24.71
C TYR A 88 16.95 -8.87 23.48
N LEU A 89 17.29 -7.90 22.61
CA LEU A 89 18.07 -8.15 21.40
C LEU A 89 19.47 -8.69 21.73
N ALA A 90 20.10 -8.17 22.78
CA ALA A 90 21.36 -8.68 23.29
C ALA A 90 21.24 -10.13 23.80
N GLU A 91 20.15 -10.51 24.47
CA GLU A 91 19.97 -11.92 24.89
C GLU A 91 19.72 -12.86 23.71
N GLN A 92 18.96 -12.44 22.69
CA GLN A 92 18.78 -13.23 21.47
C GLN A 92 20.12 -13.44 20.73
N ALA A 93 20.98 -12.42 20.68
CA ALA A 93 22.34 -12.54 20.14
C ALA A 93 23.22 -13.52 20.96
N ARG A 94 23.02 -13.65 22.29
CA ARG A 94 23.70 -14.67 23.12
C ARG A 94 23.17 -16.07 22.83
N LEU A 95 21.86 -16.23 22.70
CA LEU A 95 21.20 -17.51 22.40
C LEU A 95 21.60 -18.03 21.02
N GLU A 96 21.62 -17.19 20.00
CA GLU A 96 22.08 -17.56 18.66
C GLU A 96 23.57 -17.93 18.65
N ASN A 97 24.45 -17.13 19.29
CA ASN A 97 25.86 -17.48 19.40
C ASN A 97 26.10 -18.86 20.08
N LYS A 98 25.28 -19.18 21.09
CA LYS A 98 25.29 -20.48 21.77
C LYS A 98 24.81 -21.60 20.84
N ARG A 99 23.72 -21.40 20.08
CA ARG A 99 23.23 -22.35 19.07
C ARG A 99 24.28 -22.63 18.00
N ARG A 100 24.87 -21.58 17.42
CA ARG A 100 25.97 -21.70 16.42
C ARG A 100 27.16 -22.48 16.98
N GLN A 101 27.55 -22.25 18.23
CA GLN A 101 28.60 -23.02 18.89
C GLN A 101 28.22 -24.50 19.01
N GLN A 102 27.00 -24.83 19.44
CA GLN A 102 26.54 -26.23 19.54
C GLN A 102 26.50 -26.93 18.17
N VAL A 103 26.16 -26.24 17.08
CA VAL A 103 26.23 -26.79 15.71
C VAL A 103 27.69 -27.04 15.29
N ARG A 104 28.63 -26.12 15.59
CA ARG A 104 30.07 -26.34 15.35
C ARG A 104 30.60 -27.54 16.13
N ASP A 105 30.28 -27.64 17.42
CA ASP A 105 30.71 -28.73 18.30
C ASP A 105 30.13 -30.08 17.86
N PHE A 106 28.89 -30.11 17.37
CA PHE A 106 28.26 -31.31 16.81
C PHE A 106 28.91 -31.74 15.48
N ALA A 107 29.15 -30.79 14.57
CA ALA A 107 29.79 -31.07 13.28
C ALA A 107 31.22 -31.65 13.48
N ALA A 108 32.00 -31.07 14.39
CA ALA A 108 33.35 -31.55 14.71
C ALA A 108 33.40 -32.95 15.35
N GLN A 109 32.26 -33.47 15.84
CA GLN A 109 32.15 -34.82 16.41
C GLN A 109 31.69 -35.88 15.40
N HIS A 110 31.24 -35.49 14.20
CA HIS A 110 30.64 -36.40 13.20
C HIS A 110 31.39 -36.46 11.86
N ASP A 111 32.61 -35.92 11.79
CA ASP A 111 33.39 -35.78 10.54
C ASP A 111 34.10 -37.09 10.10
N ASP A 112 33.89 -38.21 10.81
CA ASP A 112 34.51 -39.52 10.52
C ASP A 112 33.58 -40.71 10.81
N PHE A 113 32.52 -40.88 10.00
CA PHE A 113 31.66 -42.08 10.05
C PHE A 113 31.14 -42.54 8.68
N GLY A 114 32.03 -43.13 7.89
CA GLY A 114 31.71 -43.71 6.59
C GLY A 114 31.10 -45.11 6.63
N ASP A 115 29.95 -45.33 7.27
CA ASP A 115 29.12 -46.53 7.06
C ASP A 115 27.72 -46.46 7.76
N HIS A 116 26.65 -46.02 7.05
CA HIS A 116 25.24 -46.50 7.19
C HIS A 116 24.26 -45.79 6.22
N VAL A 117 24.40 -46.03 4.90
CA VAL A 117 23.51 -45.48 3.84
C VAL A 117 22.17 -46.25 3.74
N ARG A 118 21.59 -46.68 4.87
CA ARG A 118 20.38 -47.53 4.89
C ARG A 118 19.19 -46.92 5.63
N ASP A 119 19.45 -46.11 6.65
CA ASP A 119 18.39 -45.63 7.56
C ASP A 119 17.81 -44.26 7.12
N PHE A 120 18.24 -43.77 5.95
CA PHE A 120 17.67 -42.62 5.22
C PHE A 120 16.18 -42.80 4.84
N PHE A 121 15.66 -44.04 4.87
CA PHE A 121 14.30 -44.37 4.44
C PHE A 121 13.23 -44.33 5.56
N THR A 122 13.58 -43.94 6.80
CA THR A 122 12.67 -44.04 7.97
C THR A 122 12.42 -42.74 8.74
N GLY A 123 12.91 -41.60 8.25
CA GLY A 123 12.72 -40.28 8.86
C GLY A 123 14.00 -39.69 9.44
N VAL A 124 14.07 -38.36 9.50
CA VAL A 124 15.29 -37.64 9.91
C VAL A 124 15.32 -37.46 11.43
N ASP A 125 16.22 -38.19 12.10
CA ASP A 125 16.68 -37.82 13.44
C ASP A 125 17.49 -36.51 13.34
N VAL A 126 16.81 -35.38 13.51
CA VAL A 126 17.47 -34.11 13.87
C VAL A 126 18.16 -34.34 15.22
N PRO A 127 19.45 -33.97 15.38
CA PRO A 127 20.16 -34.20 16.64
C PRO A 127 19.36 -33.63 17.82
N PRO A 128 19.01 -34.46 18.82
CA PRO A 128 17.99 -34.09 19.79
C PRO A 128 18.43 -32.85 20.59
N ASN A 129 17.55 -31.84 20.58
CA ASN A 129 17.71 -30.49 21.13
C ASN A 129 18.48 -29.46 20.28
N LEU A 130 18.68 -29.66 18.96
CA LEU A 130 19.13 -28.62 18.02
C LEU A 130 18.01 -28.23 17.04
N THR A 131 17.33 -27.10 17.32
CA THR A 131 16.36 -26.51 16.39
C THR A 131 17.04 -25.65 15.30
N PRO A 132 16.41 -25.50 14.12
CA PRO A 132 16.76 -24.44 13.17
C PRO A 132 16.65 -23.05 13.81
N ALA A 133 17.27 -22.04 13.19
CA ALA A 133 17.22 -20.66 13.68
C ALA A 133 15.80 -20.07 13.52
N GLU A 134 15.12 -19.82 14.64
CA GLU A 134 13.99 -18.89 14.68
C GLU A 134 14.55 -17.45 14.75
N PRO A 135 14.07 -16.50 13.92
CA PRO A 135 14.39 -15.10 14.12
C PRO A 135 13.80 -14.62 15.46
N PRO A 136 14.41 -13.60 16.11
CA PRO A 136 13.94 -13.10 17.40
C PRO A 136 12.48 -12.64 17.30
N SER A 137 11.58 -13.39 17.94
CA SER A 137 10.13 -13.14 17.87
C SER A 137 9.79 -11.79 18.48
N PRO A 138 9.11 -10.88 17.77
CA PRO A 138 8.80 -9.55 18.28
C PRO A 138 7.87 -9.65 19.48
N GLN A 139 8.42 -9.48 20.68
CA GLN A 139 7.63 -9.37 21.90
C GLN A 139 6.94 -8.00 21.91
N LEU A 140 5.62 -8.00 21.96
CA LEU A 140 4.80 -6.82 22.17
C LEU A 140 4.97 -6.31 23.62
N LEU A 141 6.10 -5.64 23.87
CA LEU A 141 6.24 -4.73 25.00
C LEU A 141 5.28 -3.56 24.76
N HIS A 142 4.05 -3.68 25.25
CA HIS A 142 3.03 -2.64 25.13
C HIS A 142 3.48 -1.37 25.89
N PRO A 143 3.80 -0.25 25.22
CA PRO A 143 4.03 1.01 25.91
C PRO A 143 2.69 1.53 26.48
N PRO A 144 2.70 2.23 27.63
CA PRO A 144 1.50 2.84 28.17
C PRO A 144 0.99 3.95 27.24
N VAL A 145 -0.31 3.91 26.92
CA VAL A 145 -0.93 4.82 25.96
C VAL A 145 -1.04 6.24 26.54
N THR A 146 -0.23 7.16 26.01
CA THR A 146 -0.43 8.62 26.18
C THR A 146 -1.62 9.09 25.36
N GLY A 147 -2.84 8.86 25.86
CA GLY A 147 -4.07 9.34 25.22
C GLY A 147 -4.21 10.87 25.22
N ASP A 148 -5.08 11.40 24.37
CA ASP A 148 -5.33 12.84 24.20
C ASP A 148 -5.68 13.55 25.52
N ARG A 149 -4.69 14.26 26.09
CA ARG A 149 -4.86 15.08 27.30
C ARG A 149 -5.54 16.39 26.94
N GLN A 150 -6.88 16.39 26.92
CA GLN A 150 -7.67 17.58 26.58
C GLN A 150 -7.28 18.80 27.43
N GLN A 151 -6.70 19.82 26.79
CA GLN A 151 -6.62 21.16 27.36
C GLN A 151 -8.04 21.68 27.60
N ASP A 152 -8.47 21.81 28.86
CA ASP A 152 -9.77 22.39 29.19
C ASP A 152 -9.86 23.83 28.64
N ARG A 153 -10.70 24.00 27.62
CA ARG A 153 -10.92 25.27 26.94
C ARG A 153 -11.74 26.25 27.79
N SER A 154 -12.38 25.80 28.88
CA SER A 154 -13.20 26.65 29.77
C SER A 154 -12.42 27.82 30.38
N ILE A 155 -11.15 27.60 30.73
CA ILE A 155 -10.29 28.55 31.44
C ILE A 155 -9.89 29.76 30.55
N ARG A 156 -10.12 29.67 29.23
CA ARG A 156 -9.82 30.75 28.27
C ARG A 156 -10.73 31.99 28.45
N GLY A 157 -11.80 31.89 29.24
CA GLY A 157 -12.88 32.88 29.37
C GLY A 157 -12.82 33.90 30.53
N SER A 158 -11.68 34.54 30.83
CA SER A 158 -11.70 35.80 31.62
C SER A 158 -10.47 36.69 31.43
N SER A 159 -10.70 38.00 31.39
CA SER A 159 -9.69 39.07 31.53
C SER A 159 -9.73 39.75 32.90
N GLY A 160 -10.78 39.52 33.70
CA GLY A 160 -10.95 40.10 35.03
C GLY A 160 -10.38 39.21 36.13
N GLY A 161 -9.85 39.85 37.18
CA GLY A 161 -9.41 39.19 38.40
C GLY A 161 -8.00 39.56 38.85
N ILE A 162 -7.64 39.01 40.00
CA ILE A 162 -6.34 39.15 40.68
C ILE A 162 -5.71 37.79 40.90
N SER A 163 -4.39 37.78 41.06
CA SER A 163 -3.62 36.68 41.65
C SER A 163 -2.68 37.24 42.71
N ALA A 164 -2.33 36.45 43.71
CA ALA A 164 -1.44 36.84 44.79
C ALA A 164 -0.33 35.79 44.98
N ALA A 165 0.88 36.20 45.35
CA ALA A 165 2.02 35.33 45.66
C ALA A 165 3.08 36.04 46.51
N ASP A 166 3.98 35.29 47.17
CA ASP A 166 5.27 35.84 47.61
C ASP A 166 6.34 35.59 46.53
N PRO A 167 7.08 36.63 46.07
CA PRO A 167 8.15 36.46 45.09
C PRO A 167 9.21 35.42 45.49
N LYS A 168 9.49 35.27 46.79
CA LYS A 168 10.54 34.38 47.29
C LYS A 168 10.19 32.92 47.10
N ASP A 169 8.95 32.54 47.42
CA ASP A 169 8.47 31.16 47.22
C ASP A 169 8.50 30.80 45.73
N LEU A 170 8.08 31.71 44.83
CA LEU A 170 8.16 31.48 43.39
C LEU A 170 9.62 31.35 42.88
N ILE A 171 10.55 32.16 43.39
CA ILE A 171 11.99 32.05 43.05
C ILE A 171 12.58 30.73 43.58
N SER A 172 12.24 30.30 44.80
CA SER A 172 12.68 29.03 45.35
C SER A 172 12.07 27.82 44.63
N ALA A 173 10.81 27.92 44.17
CA ALA A 173 10.18 26.91 43.32
C ALA A 173 10.90 26.79 41.97
N ALA A 174 11.18 27.92 41.30
CA ALA A 174 11.94 27.96 40.04
C ALA A 174 13.35 27.37 40.19
N GLN A 175 14.06 27.72 41.27
CA GLN A 175 15.39 27.19 41.56
C GLN A 175 15.37 25.67 41.73
N VAL A 176 14.45 25.13 42.54
CA VAL A 176 14.34 23.67 42.74
C VAL A 176 14.02 22.95 41.42
N LEU A 177 13.10 23.50 40.61
CA LEU A 177 12.72 22.94 39.32
C LEU A 177 13.89 22.92 38.33
N GLY A 178 14.62 24.03 38.21
CA GLY A 178 15.80 24.16 37.34
C GLY A 178 16.98 23.29 37.77
N GLU A 179 17.27 23.23 39.08
CA GLU A 179 18.31 22.35 39.64
C GLU A 179 17.99 20.86 39.39
N THR A 180 16.71 20.48 39.23
CA THR A 180 16.32 19.12 38.86
C THR A 180 16.22 18.90 37.35
N ALA A 181 15.88 19.92 36.55
CA ALA A 181 15.83 19.83 35.09
C ALA A 181 17.23 19.69 34.48
N ALA A 182 18.19 20.51 34.93
CA ALA A 182 19.59 20.47 34.52
C ALA A 182 20.30 19.14 34.87
N GLN A 183 19.66 18.29 35.68
CA GLN A 183 20.14 16.97 36.06
C GLN A 183 19.72 15.84 35.11
N VAL A 184 18.86 16.12 34.12
CA VAL A 184 18.43 15.15 33.09
C VAL A 184 19.28 15.31 31.81
N PRO A 185 19.90 14.22 31.30
CA PRO A 185 20.66 14.22 30.04
C PRO A 185 19.87 14.74 28.84
N SER A 186 20.58 15.28 27.84
CA SER A 186 19.97 15.60 26.55
C SER A 186 19.72 14.35 25.71
N GLY A 187 18.72 14.42 24.83
CA GLY A 187 18.49 13.44 23.78
C GLY A 187 19.70 13.31 22.85
N SER A 188 20.41 14.40 22.59
CA SER A 188 21.68 14.38 21.85
C SER A 188 22.78 13.49 22.46
N VAL A 189 22.75 13.23 23.78
CA VAL A 189 23.65 12.22 24.37
C VAL A 189 23.18 10.82 24.01
N LEU A 190 21.88 10.52 24.16
CA LEU A 190 21.32 9.21 23.82
C LEU A 190 21.46 8.88 22.33
N ALA A 191 21.38 9.86 21.45
CA ALA A 191 21.63 9.72 20.02
C ALA A 191 23.03 9.14 19.74
N GLY A 192 24.08 9.66 20.39
CA GLY A 192 25.44 9.13 20.23
C GLY A 192 25.59 7.67 20.67
N TRP A 193 24.93 7.27 21.78
CA TRP A 193 24.90 5.87 22.20
C TRP A 193 24.10 4.98 21.23
N PHE A 194 23.07 5.51 20.58
CA PHE A 194 22.29 4.82 19.56
C PHE A 194 23.07 4.67 18.23
N ASP A 195 23.86 5.67 17.85
CA ASP A 195 24.78 5.60 16.71
C ASP A 195 25.89 4.56 16.96
N ASP A 196 26.47 4.54 18.17
CA ASP A 196 27.42 3.48 18.59
C ASP A 196 26.77 2.09 18.61
N PHE A 197 25.54 1.97 19.10
CA PHE A 197 24.77 0.73 19.09
C PHE A 197 24.48 0.23 17.67
N THR A 198 23.83 1.03 16.83
CA THR A 198 23.47 0.65 15.46
C THR A 198 24.68 0.45 14.54
N SER A 199 25.81 1.11 14.82
CA SER A 199 27.06 0.86 14.11
C SER A 199 27.73 -0.46 14.52
N GLN A 200 27.62 -0.90 15.77
CA GLN A 200 28.36 -2.06 16.32
C GLN A 200 27.49 -3.31 16.64
N CYS A 201 26.17 -3.22 16.52
CA CYS A 201 25.22 -4.30 16.78
C CYS A 201 24.36 -4.54 15.54
N LYS A 202 24.70 -5.59 14.76
CA LYS A 202 24.02 -5.93 13.48
C LYS A 202 23.03 -7.08 13.59
N TYR A 203 22.96 -7.74 14.75
CA TYR A 203 21.98 -8.80 14.98
C TYR A 203 20.60 -8.20 15.33
N GLY A 204 19.86 -7.81 14.29
CA GLY A 204 18.57 -7.12 14.38
C GLY A 204 18.70 -5.62 14.65
N THR A 205 17.55 -4.94 14.76
CA THR A 205 17.45 -3.48 14.90
C THR A 205 16.53 -3.07 16.05
N VAL A 206 16.69 -1.85 16.55
CA VAL A 206 15.76 -1.15 17.44
C VAL A 206 15.54 0.23 16.84
N GLU A 207 14.29 0.65 16.66
CA GLU A 207 13.97 2.03 16.29
C GLU A 207 13.56 2.80 17.54
N VAL A 208 14.11 4.00 17.73
CA VAL A 208 13.81 4.89 18.86
C VAL A 208 12.90 6.06 18.48
N GLY A 209 12.42 6.10 17.24
CA GLY A 209 11.51 7.14 16.75
C GLY A 209 12.05 8.56 16.98
N ASP A 210 11.19 9.44 17.47
CA ASP A 210 11.54 10.80 17.86
C ASP A 210 11.84 10.97 19.37
N LEU A 211 11.95 9.87 20.14
CA LEU A 211 12.06 9.85 21.60
C LEU A 211 13.14 10.79 22.15
N PHE A 212 14.31 10.87 21.48
CA PHE A 212 15.40 11.75 21.89
C PHE A 212 15.10 13.24 21.59
N VAL A 213 14.41 13.53 20.49
CA VAL A 213 13.96 14.89 20.14
C VAL A 213 12.88 15.35 21.13
N GLN A 214 11.96 14.46 21.51
CA GLN A 214 10.92 14.76 22.49
C GLN A 214 11.48 14.89 23.92
N LEU A 215 12.55 14.15 24.27
CA LEU A 215 13.30 14.37 25.51
C LEU A 215 13.94 15.77 25.57
N ASP A 216 14.63 16.21 24.50
CA ASP A 216 15.19 17.56 24.47
C ASP A 216 14.11 18.66 24.40
N ARG A 217 12.97 18.39 23.76
CA ARG A 217 11.79 19.26 23.78
C ARG A 217 11.17 19.36 25.18
N TRP A 218 11.09 18.27 25.93
CA TRP A 218 10.64 18.26 27.34
C TRP A 218 11.56 19.08 28.24
N ARG A 219 12.88 18.93 28.07
CA ARG A 219 13.88 19.74 28.79
C ARG A 219 13.68 21.23 28.51
N GLY A 220 13.54 21.62 27.23
CA GLY A 220 13.24 23.00 26.84
C GLY A 220 11.89 23.55 27.35
N LEU A 221 10.86 22.71 27.45
CA LEU A 221 9.58 23.08 28.08
C LEU A 221 9.74 23.31 29.60
N ASN A 222 10.52 22.47 30.28
CA ASN A 222 10.80 22.63 31.72
C ASN A 222 11.63 23.89 32.01
N ASP A 223 12.62 24.20 31.16
CA ASP A 223 13.36 25.47 31.22
C ASP A 223 12.42 26.66 31.02
N GLY A 224 11.44 26.54 30.11
CA GLY A 224 10.36 27.53 29.92
C GLY A 224 9.45 27.72 31.14
N ASP A 225 9.13 26.66 31.89
CA ASP A 225 8.39 26.74 33.16
C ASP A 225 9.23 27.41 34.29
N VAL A 226 10.56 27.25 34.28
CA VAL A 226 11.49 27.98 35.16
C VAL A 226 11.52 29.47 34.81
N GLU A 227 11.60 29.82 33.52
CA GLU A 227 11.49 31.22 33.06
C GLU A 227 10.13 31.85 33.42
N TRP A 228 9.03 31.10 33.26
CA TRP A 228 7.68 31.53 33.61
C TRP A 228 7.56 31.89 35.08
N LEU A 229 8.07 31.02 35.97
CA LEU A 229 8.09 31.27 37.42
C LEU A 229 8.93 32.51 37.75
N HIS A 230 10.10 32.67 37.14
CA HIS A 230 10.92 33.87 37.33
C HIS A 230 10.27 35.15 36.81
N ALA A 231 9.58 35.11 35.67
CA ALA A 231 8.86 36.25 35.11
C ALA A 231 7.68 36.69 36.00
N VAL A 232 6.89 35.74 36.49
CA VAL A 232 5.80 35.99 37.44
C VAL A 232 6.34 36.50 38.78
N ALA A 233 7.40 35.87 39.33
CA ALA A 233 8.03 36.31 40.57
C ALA A 233 8.59 37.73 40.47
N LYS A 234 9.26 38.07 39.36
CA LYS A 234 9.82 39.40 39.08
C LYS A 234 8.72 40.47 39.01
N ALA A 235 7.55 40.14 38.48
CA ALA A 235 6.39 41.03 38.46
C ALA A 235 5.86 41.33 39.87
N PHE A 236 5.73 40.32 40.74
CA PHE A 236 5.38 40.54 42.15
C PHE A 236 6.50 41.27 42.91
N GLN A 237 7.77 40.96 42.66
CA GLN A 237 8.93 41.60 43.32
C GLN A 237 9.02 43.10 42.99
N ALA A 238 8.69 43.49 41.76
CA ALA A 238 8.61 44.90 41.38
C ALA A 238 7.50 45.68 42.11
N ALA A 239 6.53 44.97 42.72
CA ALA A 239 5.43 45.55 43.48
C ALA A 239 5.63 45.52 45.01
N GLY A 240 6.68 44.86 45.54
CA GLY A 240 7.01 44.87 46.97
C GLY A 240 7.68 43.60 47.48
N SER A 241 7.42 43.26 48.75
CA SER A 241 7.88 42.02 49.41
C SER A 241 6.82 41.46 50.35
N GLY A 242 6.79 40.13 50.52
CA GLY A 242 5.69 39.43 51.20
C GLY A 242 4.67 38.90 50.19
N VAL A 243 3.53 38.39 50.67
CA VAL A 243 2.40 38.01 49.80
C VAL A 243 1.74 39.26 49.23
N ILE A 244 1.93 39.49 47.93
CA ILE A 244 1.46 40.68 47.19
C ILE A 244 0.34 40.25 46.25
N THR A 245 -0.65 41.13 46.02
CA THR A 245 -1.75 40.90 45.07
C THR A 245 -1.57 41.78 43.82
N LEU A 246 -1.68 41.20 42.63
CA LEU A 246 -1.60 41.90 41.34
C LEU A 246 -2.80 41.58 40.42
N PRO A 247 -3.24 42.52 39.57
CA PRO A 247 -4.20 42.22 38.50
C PRO A 247 -3.66 41.18 37.51
N ASN A 248 -4.52 40.26 37.08
CA ASN A 248 -4.15 39.22 36.10
C ASN A 248 -3.65 39.82 34.77
N SER A 249 -4.12 41.02 34.40
CA SER A 249 -3.65 41.77 33.24
C SER A 249 -2.17 42.22 33.34
N ALA A 250 -1.71 42.60 34.53
CA ALA A 250 -0.32 43.00 34.76
C ALA A 250 0.63 41.78 34.65
N LEU A 251 0.23 40.63 35.19
CA LEU A 251 0.97 39.38 35.08
C LEU A 251 1.03 38.86 33.63
N ARG A 252 -0.07 38.95 32.87
CA ARG A 252 -0.07 38.65 31.41
C ARG A 252 0.84 39.61 30.63
N ALA A 253 0.94 40.88 31.05
CA ALA A 253 1.87 41.84 30.43
C ALA A 253 3.34 41.53 30.77
N ALA A 254 3.63 41.09 31.99
CA ALA A 254 4.98 40.69 32.41
C ALA A 254 5.51 39.48 31.63
N LEU A 255 4.70 38.42 31.46
CA LEU A 255 5.07 37.26 30.65
C LEU A 255 5.32 37.65 29.18
N ARG A 256 4.43 38.46 28.57
CA ARG A 256 4.64 39.00 27.21
C ARG A 256 5.93 39.81 27.08
N ALA A 257 6.31 40.57 28.11
CA ALA A 257 7.55 41.33 28.13
C ALA A 257 8.81 40.47 28.40
N ALA A 258 8.65 39.27 28.95
CA ALA A 258 9.69 38.26 29.07
C ALA A 258 9.83 37.36 27.83
N GLY A 259 8.82 37.35 26.94
CA GLY A 259 8.74 36.46 25.78
C GLY A 259 8.10 35.09 26.08
N THR A 260 7.89 34.78 27.35
CA THR A 260 7.40 33.47 27.82
C THR A 260 5.92 33.25 27.48
N PRO A 261 5.52 32.06 26.96
CA PRO A 261 4.11 31.74 26.73
C PRO A 261 3.31 31.68 28.03
N LEU A 262 1.98 31.82 27.95
CA LEU A 262 1.11 31.75 29.13
C LEU A 262 0.88 30.31 29.62
N TRP A 263 1.05 29.31 28.75
CA TRP A 263 0.72 27.90 28.97
C TRP A 263 1.87 27.01 28.47
N ARG A 264 2.04 25.84 29.07
CA ARG A 264 2.86 24.74 28.52
C ARG A 264 2.19 24.16 27.26
N THR A 265 2.98 23.57 26.38
CA THR A 265 2.51 22.80 25.20
C THR A 265 2.78 21.33 25.43
N ASP A 266 1.80 20.49 25.16
CA ASP A 266 1.87 19.03 25.36
C ASP A 266 2.90 18.37 24.44
N LEU A 267 3.50 17.27 24.91
CA LEU A 267 4.41 16.43 24.13
C LEU A 267 3.65 15.32 23.40
N ASP A 268 4.22 14.92 22.27
CA ASP A 268 3.73 13.84 21.41
C ASP A 268 4.91 12.88 21.24
N ILE A 269 4.90 11.75 21.94
CA ILE A 269 6.06 10.86 22.07
C ILE A 269 5.79 9.64 21.19
N THR A 270 6.52 9.49 20.09
CA THR A 270 6.44 8.23 19.33
C THR A 270 7.08 7.10 20.14
N SER A 271 6.41 5.95 20.19
CA SER A 271 6.93 4.78 20.89
C SER A 271 8.08 4.15 20.09
N PRO A 272 9.12 3.61 20.76
CA PRO A 272 10.15 2.83 20.09
C PRO A 272 9.55 1.58 19.42
N GLY A 273 10.16 1.13 18.31
CA GLY A 273 9.61 0.12 17.41
C GLY A 273 10.66 -0.78 16.75
N LEU A 274 10.21 -1.64 15.83
CA LEU A 274 11.01 -2.64 15.12
C LEU A 274 10.30 -2.94 13.77
N SER A 275 10.99 -2.80 12.63
CA SER A 275 10.38 -2.36 11.36
C SER A 275 10.72 -3.16 10.08
N GLY A 276 10.14 -2.76 8.94
CA GLY A 276 10.28 -3.37 7.59
C GLY A 276 9.60 -2.57 6.45
N ILE A 277 9.27 -3.16 5.27
CA ILE A 277 8.41 -2.68 4.11
C ILE A 277 7.67 -3.90 3.44
N ASP A 278 6.58 -3.99 2.60
CA ASP A 278 5.55 -3.21 1.82
C ASP A 278 4.13 -3.82 2.05
N PRO A 279 3.06 -3.05 2.40
CA PRO A 279 1.69 -3.56 2.43
C PRO A 279 0.83 -3.11 1.24
N ARG A 280 0.48 -4.07 0.37
CA ARG A 280 -0.74 -3.97 -0.44
C ARG A 280 -1.94 -4.51 0.34
N THR A 281 -2.64 -3.64 1.06
CA THR A 281 -3.90 -3.94 1.76
C THR A 281 -4.96 -2.87 1.45
N GLY A 282 -5.69 -3.03 0.35
CA GLY A 282 -6.83 -2.17 0.01
C GLY A 282 -8.00 -2.45 0.95
N TYR A 283 -8.34 -1.48 1.80
CA TYR A 283 -9.38 -1.60 2.84
C TYR A 283 -9.97 -0.26 3.32
N VAL A 284 -9.27 0.87 3.12
CA VAL A 284 -9.99 2.13 2.93
C VAL A 284 -10.65 2.04 1.56
N GLU A 285 -11.85 2.57 1.38
CA GLU A 285 -12.37 2.77 0.02
C GLU A 285 -11.47 3.76 -0.71
N ASP A 286 -11.21 3.50 -1.98
CA ASP A 286 -10.33 4.37 -2.77
C ASP A 286 -10.96 5.77 -2.88
N PRO A 287 -10.16 6.87 -2.77
CA PRO A 287 -8.70 6.88 -2.94
C PRO A 287 -7.99 7.59 -1.76
N ILE A 288 -8.07 7.02 -0.54
CA ILE A 288 -7.41 7.57 0.67
C ILE A 288 -6.36 6.61 1.25
N ASN A 289 -5.13 7.08 1.38
CA ASN A 289 -4.05 6.33 2.04
C ASN A 289 -4.19 6.41 3.57
N SER A 290 -4.58 5.32 4.24
CA SER A 290 -4.78 5.29 5.71
C SER A 290 -3.54 5.64 6.51
N ALA A 291 -2.33 5.24 6.08
CA ALA A 291 -1.11 5.44 6.85
C ALA A 291 -0.66 6.92 6.95
N THR A 292 -0.98 7.73 5.94
CA THR A 292 -0.54 9.13 5.83
C THR A 292 -1.68 10.14 5.90
N GLY A 293 -2.91 9.70 5.59
CA GLY A 293 -4.08 10.54 5.39
C GLY A 293 -4.15 11.25 4.03
N ASN A 294 -3.23 10.92 3.13
CA ASN A 294 -3.16 11.49 1.78
C ASN A 294 -4.39 11.11 0.95
N PHE A 295 -5.03 12.10 0.33
CA PHE A 295 -5.92 11.87 -0.80
C PHE A 295 -5.04 11.66 -2.04
N ILE A 296 -5.23 10.53 -2.69
CA ILE A 296 -4.68 10.23 -4.01
C ILE A 296 -5.81 10.29 -5.05
N GLU A 297 -5.49 10.36 -6.34
CA GLU A 297 -6.51 10.21 -7.40
C GLU A 297 -5.81 9.54 -8.61
N PRO A 298 -5.90 8.19 -8.74
CA PRO A 298 -5.22 7.44 -9.78
C PRO A 298 -6.04 7.38 -11.08
N GLU A 299 -5.60 8.13 -12.08
CA GLU A 299 -6.29 8.32 -13.36
C GLU A 299 -5.53 7.63 -14.51
N THR A 300 -6.26 7.16 -15.51
CA THR A 300 -5.70 6.65 -16.77
C THR A 300 -6.51 7.20 -17.94
N ASP A 301 -5.99 8.26 -18.56
CA ASP A 301 -6.72 9.05 -19.56
C ASP A 301 -6.78 8.37 -20.93
N LEU A 302 -5.72 7.64 -21.29
CA LEU A 302 -5.61 6.83 -22.50
C LEU A 302 -4.84 5.55 -22.18
N ALA A 303 -5.30 4.41 -22.69
CA ALA A 303 -4.60 3.12 -22.59
C ALA A 303 -4.95 2.20 -23.77
N PHE A 304 -4.06 1.24 -24.05
CA PHE A 304 -4.29 0.14 -25.00
C PHE A 304 -4.53 -1.20 -24.30
N ALA A 305 -4.93 -2.21 -25.08
CA ALA A 305 -5.21 -3.55 -24.59
C ALA A 305 -4.07 -4.54 -24.86
N ALA A 306 -4.29 -5.81 -24.47
CA ALA A 306 -3.47 -6.97 -24.80
C ALA A 306 -1.95 -6.74 -24.66
N ALA A 307 -1.20 -6.82 -25.77
CA ALA A 307 0.26 -6.68 -25.78
C ALA A 307 0.73 -5.26 -25.47
N SER A 308 -0.05 -4.25 -25.88
CA SER A 308 0.28 -2.83 -25.66
C SER A 308 -0.30 -2.26 -24.34
N SER A 309 -0.78 -3.11 -23.43
CA SER A 309 -1.37 -2.67 -22.16
C SER A 309 -0.45 -1.85 -21.22
N PRO A 310 0.89 -1.88 -21.32
CA PRO A 310 1.76 -0.92 -20.62
C PRO A 310 1.81 0.48 -21.26
N LEU A 311 1.35 0.65 -22.50
CA LEU A 311 1.22 1.96 -23.13
C LEU A 311 -0.07 2.63 -22.63
N ALA A 312 0.07 3.39 -21.55
CA ALA A 312 -0.97 4.19 -20.95
C ALA A 312 -0.45 5.59 -20.60
N LEU A 313 -1.33 6.59 -20.68
CA LEU A 313 -1.13 7.91 -20.10
C LEU A 313 -1.85 7.96 -18.75
N SER A 314 -1.08 7.70 -17.68
CA SER A 314 -1.54 7.72 -16.30
C SER A 314 -1.11 9.00 -15.58
N ARG A 315 -1.93 9.47 -14.64
CA ARG A 315 -1.64 10.57 -13.71
C ARG A 315 -2.18 10.26 -12.32
N MET A 316 -1.55 10.81 -11.30
CA MET A 316 -1.82 10.55 -9.89
C MET A 316 -1.87 11.88 -9.15
N TYR A 317 -2.99 12.23 -8.52
CA TYR A 317 -3.03 13.35 -7.56
C TYR A 317 -2.46 12.93 -6.20
N ASN A 318 -2.01 13.90 -5.41
CA ASN A 318 -1.44 13.70 -4.09
C ASN A 318 -1.60 14.98 -3.23
N SER A 319 -2.56 14.98 -2.30
CA SER A 319 -2.89 16.18 -1.49
C SER A 319 -1.76 16.65 -0.57
N ILE A 320 -0.93 15.72 -0.05
CA ILE A 320 0.21 16.07 0.80
C ILE A 320 1.36 16.68 -0.03
N GLN A 321 1.55 16.24 -1.29
CA GLN A 321 2.49 16.86 -2.22
C GLN A 321 2.00 18.22 -2.72
N ALA A 322 0.69 18.38 -2.95
CA ALA A 322 0.07 19.64 -3.34
C ALA A 322 0.34 20.76 -2.31
N VAL A 323 0.09 20.50 -1.02
CA VAL A 323 0.36 21.43 0.09
C VAL A 323 1.85 21.72 0.29
N ARG A 324 2.74 20.87 -0.25
CA ARG A 324 4.20 21.11 -0.30
C ARG A 324 4.64 21.92 -1.54
N GLY A 325 3.71 22.34 -2.40
CA GLY A 325 4.01 23.03 -3.65
C GLY A 325 4.64 22.14 -4.72
N GLN A 326 4.50 20.81 -4.61
CA GLN A 326 5.00 19.85 -5.59
C GLN A 326 3.93 19.55 -6.65
N GLY A 327 4.36 19.25 -7.88
CA GLY A 327 3.48 18.97 -9.01
C GLY A 327 4.26 18.91 -10.33
N GLY A 328 3.76 18.12 -11.27
CA GLY A 328 4.36 17.81 -12.57
C GLY A 328 3.69 18.53 -13.74
N VAL A 329 3.67 17.88 -14.90
CA VAL A 329 3.12 18.46 -16.15
C VAL A 329 1.60 18.70 -16.15
N PHE A 330 0.87 18.17 -15.16
CA PHE A 330 -0.57 18.40 -14.95
C PHE A 330 -0.90 19.38 -13.81
N GLY A 331 0.09 20.03 -13.20
CA GLY A 331 -0.14 21.07 -12.17
C GLY A 331 0.06 20.62 -10.72
N PRO A 332 -0.36 21.44 -9.74
CA PRO A 332 -0.17 21.18 -8.32
C PRO A 332 -0.75 19.83 -7.89
N GLY A 333 0.00 19.08 -7.09
CA GLY A 333 -0.38 17.76 -6.58
C GLY A 333 -0.39 16.61 -7.59
N TRP A 334 -0.41 16.88 -8.90
CA TRP A 334 -0.42 15.85 -9.93
C TRP A 334 0.99 15.42 -10.33
N VAL A 335 1.22 14.11 -10.42
CA VAL A 335 2.39 13.48 -11.07
C VAL A 335 1.89 12.53 -12.16
N SER A 336 2.70 12.21 -13.17
CA SER A 336 2.33 11.32 -14.26
C SER A 336 3.49 10.47 -14.76
N ILE A 337 3.20 9.48 -15.62
CA ILE A 337 4.22 8.71 -16.34
C ILE A 337 5.18 9.59 -17.16
N LEU A 338 4.77 10.81 -17.55
CA LEU A 338 5.60 11.77 -18.28
C LEU A 338 6.62 12.50 -17.39
N ASP A 339 6.37 12.56 -16.07
CA ASP A 339 7.25 13.18 -15.06
C ASP A 339 8.34 12.22 -14.54
N GLN A 340 8.27 10.94 -14.91
CA GLN A 340 9.19 9.88 -14.48
C GLN A 340 10.65 10.17 -14.88
N CYS A 341 11.55 10.15 -13.89
CA CYS A 341 12.97 10.45 -14.07
C CYS A 341 13.86 9.92 -12.92
N LEU A 342 15.18 9.92 -13.13
CA LEU A 342 16.18 9.78 -12.07
C LEU A 342 16.78 11.14 -11.70
N LEU A 343 16.82 11.45 -10.41
CA LEU A 343 17.58 12.55 -9.85
C LEU A 343 18.94 12.00 -9.41
N VAL A 344 19.95 12.13 -10.29
CA VAL A 344 21.33 11.69 -10.00
C VAL A 344 22.04 12.74 -9.15
N LYS A 345 22.39 12.39 -7.91
CA LYS A 345 23.05 13.27 -6.92
C LYS A 345 24.37 12.67 -6.44
N PRO A 346 25.31 13.45 -5.88
CA PRO A 346 26.51 12.89 -5.25
C PRO A 346 26.11 11.97 -4.07
N GLY A 347 26.48 10.69 -4.13
CA GLY A 347 26.21 9.70 -3.08
C GLY A 347 24.83 9.02 -3.13
N CYS A 348 23.92 9.48 -3.99
CA CYS A 348 22.55 8.95 -4.05
C CYS A 348 21.90 9.17 -5.43
N VAL A 349 21.15 8.19 -5.92
CA VAL A 349 20.26 8.34 -7.07
C VAL A 349 18.83 8.12 -6.58
N GLU A 350 17.91 9.04 -6.90
CA GLU A 350 16.49 8.89 -6.59
C GLU A 350 15.66 8.68 -7.85
N TRP A 351 14.83 7.63 -7.89
CA TRP A 351 13.84 7.44 -8.95
C TRP A 351 12.53 8.13 -8.58
N VAL A 352 12.15 9.15 -9.34
CA VAL A 352 10.80 9.73 -9.30
C VAL A 352 9.91 8.88 -10.20
N ARG A 353 8.91 8.26 -9.58
CA ARG A 353 7.96 7.37 -10.24
C ARG A 353 6.74 8.11 -10.78
N GLU A 354 6.04 7.45 -11.71
CA GLU A 354 4.72 7.85 -12.23
C GLU A 354 3.65 8.06 -11.13
N ASP A 355 3.80 7.39 -9.98
CA ASP A 355 2.92 7.48 -8.80
C ASP A 355 3.37 8.56 -7.79
N GLY A 356 4.36 9.37 -8.14
CA GLY A 356 4.90 10.44 -7.29
C GLY A 356 5.83 9.98 -6.16
N ARG A 357 6.13 8.67 -6.03
CA ARG A 357 7.12 8.20 -5.04
C ARG A 357 8.55 8.45 -5.49
N HIS A 358 9.42 8.74 -4.52
CA HIS A 358 10.87 8.81 -4.68
C HIS A 358 11.50 7.54 -4.09
N ILE A 359 12.16 6.73 -4.91
CA ILE A 359 12.90 5.54 -4.45
C ILE A 359 14.40 5.85 -4.44
N ALA A 360 15.02 5.82 -3.26
CA ALA A 360 16.44 6.17 -3.09
C ALA A 360 17.36 4.96 -3.20
N PHE A 361 18.46 5.12 -3.96
CA PHE A 361 19.56 4.18 -4.09
C PHE A 361 20.82 4.83 -3.52
N ALA A 362 21.42 4.22 -2.49
CA ALA A 362 22.72 4.64 -1.99
C ALA A 362 23.82 4.20 -2.98
N VAL A 363 24.55 5.17 -3.53
CA VAL A 363 25.57 4.95 -4.57
C VAL A 363 26.90 5.46 -4.03
N GLU A 364 27.91 4.59 -3.94
CA GLU A 364 29.25 5.03 -3.51
C GLU A 364 29.76 6.16 -4.41
N ALA A 365 30.46 7.14 -3.80
CA ALA A 365 30.73 8.43 -4.42
C ALA A 365 31.37 8.27 -5.81
N ALA A 366 30.58 8.54 -6.86
CA ALA A 366 30.92 8.22 -8.23
C ALA A 366 32.34 8.69 -8.59
N PRO A 367 33.19 7.83 -9.19
CA PRO A 367 34.60 8.13 -9.39
C PRO A 367 34.73 9.41 -10.23
N THR A 368 35.22 10.48 -9.59
CA THR A 368 35.52 11.75 -10.26
C THR A 368 36.44 11.46 -11.45
N ALA A 369 36.10 12.00 -12.62
CA ALA A 369 36.80 11.72 -13.87
C ALA A 369 38.27 12.18 -13.83
N VAL A 370 39.15 11.32 -13.34
CA VAL A 370 40.60 11.49 -13.41
C VAL A 370 41.01 11.34 -14.88
N LEU A 371 41.12 12.46 -15.58
CA LEU A 371 41.73 12.52 -16.90
C LEU A 371 43.14 11.92 -16.82
N PRO A 372 43.45 10.81 -17.50
CA PRO A 372 44.77 10.20 -17.44
C PRO A 372 45.79 11.12 -18.12
N THR A 373 46.69 11.72 -17.35
CA THR A 373 47.71 12.65 -17.85
C THR A 373 48.91 11.94 -18.51
N THR A 374 48.65 10.84 -19.22
CA THR A 374 49.64 9.97 -19.85
C THR A 374 49.20 9.56 -21.25
N ASN A 375 50.10 9.73 -22.22
CA ASN A 375 49.77 9.75 -23.65
C ASN A 375 49.68 8.34 -24.29
N GLN A 376 48.88 7.44 -23.70
CA GLN A 376 48.48 6.17 -24.29
C GLN A 376 46.95 6.11 -24.36
N LEU A 377 46.40 5.91 -25.55
CA LEU A 377 44.98 5.59 -25.68
C LEU A 377 44.75 4.18 -25.09
N PRO A 378 43.71 3.97 -24.26
CA PRO A 378 43.27 2.64 -23.86
C PRO A 378 42.88 1.79 -25.09
N ASN A 379 43.04 0.47 -24.97
CA ASN A 379 42.61 -0.48 -25.99
C ASN A 379 41.07 -0.57 -25.98
N PRO A 380 40.34 -0.28 -27.08
CA PRO A 380 38.87 -0.15 -27.03
C PRO A 380 38.11 -1.41 -26.59
N ALA A 381 38.74 -2.59 -26.66
CA ALA A 381 38.13 -3.88 -26.35
C ALA A 381 38.04 -4.21 -24.83
N GLU A 382 38.73 -3.45 -23.97
CA GLU A 382 38.83 -3.77 -22.53
C GLU A 382 37.85 -2.97 -21.64
N GLU A 383 37.00 -2.11 -22.22
CA GLU A 383 35.97 -1.38 -21.46
C GLU A 383 34.61 -2.11 -21.35
N ASP A 384 34.24 -2.95 -22.32
CA ASP A 384 32.95 -3.66 -22.33
C ASP A 384 32.88 -4.81 -21.30
N GLU A 385 34.01 -5.20 -20.69
CA GLU A 385 34.13 -6.24 -19.65
C GLU A 385 34.09 -5.69 -18.21
N LYS A 386 33.87 -4.39 -17.99
CA LYS A 386 33.72 -3.86 -16.63
C LYS A 386 32.47 -4.46 -15.95
N PRO A 387 32.56 -4.85 -14.66
CA PRO A 387 31.42 -5.42 -13.94
C PRO A 387 30.29 -4.40 -13.84
N VAL A 388 29.05 -4.89 -13.93
CA VAL A 388 27.86 -4.07 -13.70
C VAL A 388 27.80 -3.71 -12.22
N GLU A 389 28.10 -2.47 -11.89
CA GLU A 389 27.88 -1.91 -10.56
C GLU A 389 26.35 -1.91 -10.29
N GLN A 390 25.93 -2.57 -9.20
CA GLN A 390 24.53 -2.67 -8.80
C GLN A 390 24.31 -2.17 -7.38
N TRP A 391 23.27 -1.38 -7.18
CA TRP A 391 22.85 -0.86 -5.87
C TRP A 391 21.39 -1.21 -5.62
N ARG A 392 21.09 -1.83 -4.46
CA ARG A 392 19.70 -2.04 -4.03
C ARG A 392 19.11 -0.71 -3.56
N ALA A 393 17.82 -0.52 -3.82
CA ALA A 393 17.03 0.55 -3.21
C ALA A 393 16.98 0.40 -1.68
N GLN A 394 16.87 1.53 -0.98
CA GLN A 394 16.62 1.56 0.46
C GLN A 394 15.19 1.06 0.73
N GLY A 395 15.06 0.01 1.54
CA GLY A 395 13.76 -0.54 1.94
C GLY A 395 12.99 -1.33 0.87
N GLU A 396 13.55 -1.54 -0.32
CA GLU A 396 12.78 -1.98 -1.50
C GLU A 396 13.47 -3.13 -2.29
N ASN A 397 12.65 -3.87 -3.04
CA ASN A 397 13.10 -4.93 -3.96
C ASN A 397 13.34 -4.39 -5.38
N LEU A 398 14.19 -3.37 -5.46
CA LEU A 398 14.59 -2.71 -6.70
C LEU A 398 16.12 -2.58 -6.74
N TRP A 399 16.71 -2.75 -7.92
CA TRP A 399 18.16 -2.63 -8.13
C TRP A 399 18.46 -1.70 -9.28
N LEU A 400 19.17 -0.61 -8.97
CA LEU A 400 19.78 0.30 -9.92
C LEU A 400 21.09 -0.32 -10.44
N SER A 401 21.33 -0.24 -11.73
CA SER A 401 22.56 -0.66 -12.41
C SER A 401 23.03 0.44 -13.35
N ARG A 402 24.34 0.58 -13.54
CA ARG A 402 24.91 1.39 -14.63
C ARG A 402 25.54 0.45 -15.64
N VAL A 403 25.08 0.49 -16.89
CA VAL A 403 25.48 -0.45 -17.95
C VAL A 403 25.82 0.30 -19.23
N SER A 404 26.60 -0.34 -20.09
CA SER A 404 26.76 0.14 -21.46
C SER A 404 25.47 -0.12 -22.25
N ALA A 405 25.08 0.80 -23.14
CA ALA A 405 23.97 0.56 -24.07
C ALA A 405 24.24 -0.67 -24.98
N SER A 406 25.50 -1.07 -25.16
CA SER A 406 25.90 -2.32 -25.84
C SER A 406 25.54 -3.60 -25.07
N GLN A 407 25.21 -3.52 -23.78
CA GLN A 407 24.88 -4.66 -22.91
C GLN A 407 23.37 -4.87 -22.70
N LEU A 408 22.52 -3.91 -23.10
CA LEU A 408 21.05 -4.06 -22.99
C LEU A 408 20.51 -5.17 -23.92
N PRO A 409 19.40 -5.85 -23.56
CA PRO A 409 18.57 -6.58 -24.52
C PRO A 409 18.17 -5.68 -25.70
N GLU A 410 18.09 -6.24 -26.91
CA GLU A 410 17.84 -5.47 -28.14
C GLU A 410 16.57 -4.61 -28.05
N PHE A 411 15.50 -5.14 -27.45
CA PHE A 411 14.22 -4.43 -27.25
C PHE A 411 14.28 -3.20 -26.33
N LEU A 412 15.34 -3.05 -25.52
CA LEU A 412 15.56 -1.89 -24.66
C LEU A 412 16.54 -0.87 -25.26
N ARG A 413 17.15 -1.13 -26.42
CA ARG A 413 18.15 -0.24 -27.02
C ARG A 413 17.50 0.88 -27.82
N ASP A 414 17.75 2.11 -27.42
CA ASP A 414 17.54 3.31 -28.24
C ASP A 414 18.88 3.73 -28.90
N PRO A 415 18.99 3.75 -30.25
CA PRO A 415 20.18 4.21 -30.97
C PRO A 415 20.62 5.65 -30.68
N ALA A 416 19.77 6.50 -30.09
CA ALA A 416 20.09 7.87 -29.70
C ALA A 416 20.73 7.99 -28.29
N THR A 417 20.77 6.90 -27.50
CA THR A 417 21.33 6.93 -26.14
C THR A 417 22.85 7.07 -26.08
N SER A 418 23.35 7.64 -24.98
CA SER A 418 24.77 7.70 -24.65
C SER A 418 25.38 6.31 -24.46
N LYS A 419 26.73 6.19 -24.53
CA LYS A 419 27.43 4.90 -24.29
C LYS A 419 26.99 4.25 -22.97
N TRP A 420 26.72 5.04 -21.93
CA TRP A 420 26.27 4.59 -20.62
C TRP A 420 24.82 5.00 -20.34
N VAL A 421 24.07 4.09 -19.71
CA VAL A 421 22.68 4.29 -19.27
C VAL A 421 22.50 3.77 -17.85
N TRP A 422 21.49 4.29 -17.16
CA TRP A 422 21.02 3.75 -15.89
C TRP A 422 19.84 2.80 -16.14
N VAL A 423 19.80 1.68 -15.41
CA VAL A 423 18.73 0.69 -15.50
C VAL A 423 18.24 0.37 -14.10
N ILE A 424 16.96 0.55 -13.84
CA ILE A 424 16.29 -0.01 -12.66
C ILE A 424 15.70 -1.37 -13.04
N SER A 425 15.80 -2.32 -12.12
CA SER A 425 15.28 -3.68 -12.26
C SER A 425 14.49 -4.11 -11.03
N ASP A 426 13.38 -4.84 -11.26
CA ASP A 426 12.63 -5.55 -10.23
C ASP A 426 12.85 -7.07 -10.30
N ASN A 427 12.29 -7.79 -9.32
CA ASN A 427 12.29 -9.25 -9.19
C ASN A 427 11.21 -9.98 -10.03
N ARG A 428 10.51 -9.27 -10.92
CA ARG A 428 9.49 -9.82 -11.84
C ARG A 428 9.98 -9.83 -13.29
N GLY A 429 10.95 -8.96 -13.59
CA GLY A 429 11.51 -8.78 -14.93
C GLY A 429 11.32 -7.39 -15.51
N GLY A 430 10.61 -6.50 -14.82
CA GLY A 430 10.49 -5.10 -15.22
C GLY A 430 11.87 -4.44 -15.26
N ARG A 431 12.11 -3.67 -16.33
CA ARG A 431 13.29 -2.84 -16.54
C ARG A 431 12.83 -1.44 -16.92
N TRP A 432 13.45 -0.43 -16.31
CA TRP A 432 13.26 0.98 -16.65
C TRP A 432 14.63 1.57 -16.99
N VAL A 433 14.77 2.08 -18.22
CA VAL A 433 16.03 2.61 -18.74
C VAL A 433 15.99 4.14 -18.75
N PHE A 434 17.09 4.76 -18.32
CA PHE A 434 17.25 6.20 -18.27
C PHE A 434 18.58 6.61 -18.89
N THR A 435 18.63 7.81 -19.49
CA THR A 435 19.88 8.42 -19.95
C THR A 435 20.83 8.65 -18.78
N GLU A 436 22.12 8.88 -19.04
CA GLU A 436 23.11 9.19 -17.99
C GLU A 436 22.71 10.42 -17.13
N GLY A 437 21.99 11.38 -17.73
CA GLY A 437 21.40 12.55 -17.05
C GLY A 437 20.04 12.31 -16.38
N GLY A 438 19.52 11.08 -16.41
CA GLY A 438 18.33 10.65 -15.67
C GLY A 438 16.98 10.82 -16.38
N ALA A 439 16.94 11.22 -17.65
CA ALA A 439 15.69 11.24 -18.41
C ALA A 439 15.24 9.80 -18.76
N TRP A 440 13.99 9.46 -18.53
CA TRP A 440 13.41 8.16 -18.89
C TRP A 440 13.48 7.94 -20.41
N VAL A 441 13.90 6.75 -20.83
CA VAL A 441 14.04 6.34 -22.25
C VAL A 441 12.95 5.35 -22.61
N CYS A 442 12.89 4.23 -21.90
CA CYS A 442 11.93 3.14 -22.14
C CYS A 442 11.70 2.30 -20.88
N SER A 443 10.64 1.49 -20.88
CA SER A 443 10.44 0.45 -19.86
C SER A 443 9.58 -0.71 -20.35
N GLY A 444 9.85 -1.92 -19.85
CA GLY A 444 9.16 -3.16 -20.20
C GLY A 444 9.82 -4.38 -19.57
N SER A 445 9.39 -5.58 -19.94
CA SER A 445 10.02 -6.85 -19.53
C SER A 445 10.50 -7.73 -20.69
N SER A 446 10.07 -7.42 -21.91
CA SER A 446 10.24 -8.19 -23.15
C SER A 446 10.04 -7.31 -24.40
N GLN A 447 10.29 -7.87 -25.59
CA GLN A 447 9.94 -7.23 -26.88
C GLN A 447 8.43 -7.01 -27.07
N ARG A 448 7.58 -7.72 -26.32
CA ARG A 448 6.12 -7.61 -26.43
C ARG A 448 5.56 -6.36 -25.74
N ASP A 449 6.10 -6.02 -24.58
CA ASP A 449 5.48 -5.13 -23.59
C ASP A 449 6.30 -3.85 -23.33
N VAL A 450 7.39 -3.63 -24.06
CA VAL A 450 8.21 -2.42 -23.96
C VAL A 450 7.53 -1.19 -24.56
N VAL A 451 7.59 -0.09 -23.80
CA VAL A 451 7.22 1.26 -24.20
C VAL A 451 8.49 2.11 -24.29
N HIS A 452 8.71 2.75 -25.43
CA HIS A 452 9.77 3.74 -25.68
C HIS A 452 9.21 5.16 -25.64
N THR A 453 10.03 6.15 -25.30
CA THR A 453 9.65 7.56 -25.30
C THR A 453 10.30 8.33 -26.45
N VAL A 454 9.53 9.24 -27.05
CA VAL A 454 10.02 10.26 -27.97
C VAL A 454 10.06 11.57 -27.19
N ARG A 455 11.19 12.31 -27.26
CA ARG A 455 11.40 13.53 -26.46
C ARG A 455 11.81 14.72 -27.32
N GLU A 456 11.33 15.91 -26.96
CA GLU A 456 11.82 17.20 -27.47
C GLU A 456 12.44 18.00 -26.32
N GLY A 457 13.78 18.08 -26.33
CA GLY A 457 14.51 18.50 -25.13
C GLY A 457 14.20 17.56 -23.96
N ASP A 458 13.89 18.14 -22.79
CA ASP A 458 13.62 17.36 -21.59
C ASP A 458 12.22 16.70 -21.56
N ARG A 459 11.30 17.07 -22.47
CA ARG A 459 9.88 16.66 -22.41
C ARG A 459 9.59 15.42 -23.26
N VAL A 460 8.79 14.50 -22.72
CA VAL A 460 8.18 13.41 -23.50
C VAL A 460 7.08 13.98 -24.40
N THR A 461 7.25 13.89 -25.72
CA THR A 461 6.23 14.31 -26.71
C THR A 461 5.47 13.13 -27.29
N ALA A 462 5.96 11.90 -27.16
CA ALA A 462 5.17 10.70 -27.37
C ALA A 462 5.70 9.47 -26.60
N MET A 463 4.86 8.45 -26.47
CA MET A 463 5.20 7.11 -25.99
C MET A 463 4.72 6.09 -27.02
N GLU A 464 5.52 5.08 -27.34
CA GLU A 464 5.23 4.10 -28.41
C GLU A 464 5.70 2.68 -28.07
N THR A 465 4.99 1.66 -28.54
CA THR A 465 5.40 0.25 -28.41
C THR A 465 6.18 -0.23 -29.63
N SER A 466 6.98 -1.28 -29.47
CA SER A 466 7.64 -2.00 -30.58
C SER A 466 6.67 -2.52 -31.66
N TRP A 467 5.36 -2.48 -31.42
CA TRP A 467 4.29 -2.96 -32.30
C TRP A 467 3.44 -1.82 -32.89
N GLY A 468 3.90 -0.57 -32.78
CA GLY A 468 3.38 0.57 -33.54
C GLY A 468 2.20 1.34 -32.91
N HIS A 469 1.64 0.88 -31.78
CA HIS A 469 0.73 1.70 -31.00
C HIS A 469 1.47 2.88 -30.37
N LYS A 470 0.84 4.06 -30.35
CA LYS A 470 1.48 5.31 -29.91
C LYS A 470 0.50 6.24 -29.19
N ILE A 471 0.98 6.98 -28.19
CA ILE A 471 0.29 8.13 -27.59
C ILE A 471 1.17 9.37 -27.82
N THR A 472 0.64 10.39 -28.47
CA THR A 472 1.32 11.68 -28.73
C THR A 472 0.75 12.76 -27.82
N VAL A 473 1.61 13.60 -27.25
CA VAL A 473 1.27 14.56 -26.19
C VAL A 473 1.68 15.98 -26.61
N SER A 474 0.77 16.95 -26.44
CA SER A 474 0.97 18.36 -26.81
C SER A 474 0.96 19.27 -25.59
N TYR A 475 1.85 20.27 -25.57
CA TYR A 475 2.06 21.17 -24.43
C TYR A 475 1.64 22.62 -24.71
N GLY A 476 0.92 23.21 -23.77
CA GLY A 476 0.70 24.65 -23.66
C GLY A 476 1.60 25.22 -22.58
N GLY A 477 2.63 25.99 -22.96
CA GLY A 477 3.61 26.54 -22.01
C GLY A 477 4.38 25.43 -21.28
N ALA A 478 4.00 25.16 -20.03
CA ALA A 478 4.58 24.10 -19.19
C ALA A 478 3.59 22.96 -18.82
N ARG A 479 2.36 22.99 -19.36
CA ARG A 479 1.31 22.00 -19.08
C ARG A 479 0.98 21.15 -20.30
N VAL A 480 0.59 19.90 -20.10
CA VAL A 480 -0.03 19.08 -21.15
C VAL A 480 -1.43 19.60 -21.42
N VAL A 481 -1.78 19.91 -22.67
CA VAL A 481 -3.11 20.44 -23.05
C VAL A 481 -3.93 19.45 -23.89
N SER A 482 -3.29 18.47 -24.53
CA SER A 482 -3.99 17.34 -25.16
C SER A 482 -3.09 16.14 -25.36
N ALA A 483 -3.69 14.95 -25.34
CA ALA A 483 -3.09 13.69 -25.77
C ALA A 483 -3.93 13.05 -26.88
N ILE A 484 -3.29 12.33 -27.80
CA ILE A 484 -3.93 11.64 -28.93
C ILE A 484 -3.25 10.29 -29.13
N SER A 485 -4.01 9.20 -29.12
CA SER A 485 -3.51 7.86 -29.43
C SER A 485 -3.55 7.57 -30.94
N SER A 486 -2.76 6.58 -31.39
CA SER A 486 -2.65 6.19 -32.81
C SER A 486 -3.96 5.72 -33.45
N ASP A 487 -4.90 5.27 -32.63
CA ASP A 487 -6.27 4.89 -33.01
C ASP A 487 -7.24 6.08 -33.16
N GLY A 488 -6.80 7.30 -32.87
CA GLY A 488 -7.58 8.53 -33.00
C GLY A 488 -8.35 8.97 -31.75
N ARG A 489 -8.35 8.20 -30.64
CA ARG A 489 -8.89 8.71 -29.36
C ARG A 489 -8.09 9.92 -28.89
N CYS A 490 -8.77 10.90 -28.29
CA CYS A 490 -8.18 12.17 -27.89
C CYS A 490 -8.69 12.59 -26.52
N VAL A 491 -7.78 13.11 -25.70
CA VAL A 491 -8.08 13.74 -24.40
C VAL A 491 -7.58 15.18 -24.41
N ARG A 492 -8.31 16.10 -23.78
CA ARG A 492 -7.94 17.51 -23.62
C ARG A 492 -7.98 17.92 -22.15
N TYR A 493 -7.09 18.83 -21.78
CA TYR A 493 -6.85 19.23 -20.40
C TYR A 493 -7.01 20.75 -20.27
N SER A 494 -7.93 21.18 -19.40
CA SER A 494 -8.25 22.59 -19.17
C SER A 494 -7.80 23.03 -17.78
N TYR A 495 -7.18 24.20 -17.73
CA TYR A 495 -6.57 24.77 -16.52
C TYR A 495 -7.15 26.15 -16.20
N ASP A 496 -7.09 26.53 -14.93
CA ASP A 496 -7.36 27.91 -14.49
C ASP A 496 -6.11 28.81 -14.53
N ASP A 497 -6.28 30.09 -14.17
CA ASP A 497 -5.19 31.09 -14.12
C ASP A 497 -4.10 30.72 -13.08
N GLU A 498 -4.40 29.86 -12.12
CA GLU A 498 -3.47 29.33 -11.10
C GLU A 498 -2.75 28.05 -11.58
N ASN A 499 -3.02 27.61 -12.81
CA ASN A 499 -2.48 26.41 -13.47
C ASN A 499 -2.86 25.09 -12.78
N ARG A 500 -4.01 25.06 -12.09
CA ARG A 500 -4.66 23.84 -11.58
C ARG A 500 -5.47 23.18 -12.68
N LEU A 501 -5.48 21.85 -12.72
CA LEU A 501 -6.30 21.08 -13.67
C LEU A 501 -7.76 21.09 -13.21
N VAL A 502 -8.66 21.73 -13.97
CA VAL A 502 -10.07 21.90 -13.57
C VAL A 502 -11.04 21.02 -14.37
N GLN A 503 -10.67 20.61 -15.59
CA GLN A 503 -11.50 19.74 -16.43
C GLN A 503 -10.63 18.90 -17.37
N VAL A 504 -11.04 17.64 -17.56
CA VAL A 504 -10.46 16.69 -18.52
C VAL A 504 -11.57 16.18 -19.43
N ASP A 505 -11.45 16.44 -20.73
CA ASP A 505 -12.40 16.00 -21.75
C ASP A 505 -11.83 14.78 -22.48
N GLY A 506 -12.40 13.60 -22.26
CA GLY A 506 -12.01 12.34 -22.91
C GLY A 506 -13.14 11.73 -23.76
N PRO A 507 -12.90 10.54 -24.37
CA PRO A 507 -13.91 9.85 -25.18
C PRO A 507 -15.19 9.50 -24.40
N ASP A 508 -15.04 9.08 -23.14
CA ASP A 508 -16.15 8.64 -22.30
C ASP A 508 -16.92 9.78 -21.61
N GLY A 509 -16.39 11.02 -21.60
CA GLY A 509 -17.04 12.18 -20.98
C GLY A 509 -16.06 13.25 -20.47
N SER A 510 -16.59 14.21 -19.70
CA SER A 510 -15.84 15.36 -19.16
C SER A 510 -15.79 15.35 -17.63
N ARG A 511 -14.70 14.85 -17.03
CA ARG A 511 -14.48 14.85 -15.56
C ARG A 511 -13.97 16.22 -15.10
N ARG A 512 -14.38 16.68 -13.91
CA ARG A 512 -14.06 18.02 -13.39
C ARG A 512 -13.59 17.96 -11.93
N TYR A 513 -12.79 18.95 -11.53
CA TYR A 513 -12.24 19.08 -10.19
C TYR A 513 -12.52 20.47 -9.62
N GLU A 514 -13.08 20.53 -8.43
CA GLU A 514 -13.19 21.75 -7.63
C GLU A 514 -12.05 21.83 -6.63
N TRP A 515 -11.59 23.05 -6.31
CA TRP A 515 -10.35 23.28 -5.56
C TRP A 515 -10.52 24.30 -4.44
N ASP A 516 -9.75 24.14 -3.35
CA ASP A 516 -9.44 25.17 -2.35
C ASP A 516 -7.91 25.30 -2.24
N ASP A 517 -7.37 26.47 -2.61
CA ASP A 517 -5.93 26.68 -2.86
C ASP A 517 -5.33 25.55 -3.73
N THR A 518 -4.52 24.66 -3.16
CA THR A 518 -3.84 23.56 -3.84
C THR A 518 -4.55 22.20 -3.67
N LEU A 519 -5.70 22.15 -2.99
CA LEU A 519 -6.39 20.92 -2.61
C LEU A 519 -7.65 20.67 -3.45
N ILE A 520 -7.80 19.45 -4.01
CA ILE A 520 -9.04 19.03 -4.69
C ILE A 520 -10.14 18.77 -3.65
N THR A 521 -11.13 19.64 -3.58
CA THR A 521 -12.25 19.56 -2.63
C THR A 521 -13.43 18.77 -3.15
N THR A 522 -13.66 18.73 -4.47
CA THR A 522 -14.70 17.90 -5.09
C THR A 522 -14.18 17.26 -6.36
N VAL A 523 -14.45 15.97 -6.55
CA VAL A 523 -14.28 15.26 -7.83
C VAL A 523 -15.66 15.07 -8.45
N VAL A 524 -15.84 15.43 -9.73
CA VAL A 524 -17.15 15.51 -10.39
C VAL A 524 -17.16 14.72 -11.69
N ASP A 525 -18.14 13.83 -11.82
CA ASP A 525 -18.29 12.93 -12.97
C ASP A 525 -18.78 13.63 -14.26
N ALA A 526 -18.89 12.85 -15.33
CA ALA A 526 -19.37 13.32 -16.63
C ALA A 526 -20.88 13.65 -16.65
N CYS A 527 -21.67 13.14 -15.71
CA CYS A 527 -23.08 13.50 -15.50
C CYS A 527 -23.25 14.81 -14.69
N GLY A 528 -22.23 15.21 -13.92
CA GLY A 528 -22.26 16.33 -12.99
C GLY A 528 -22.53 15.98 -11.53
N ASN A 529 -22.46 14.70 -11.14
CA ASN A 529 -22.54 14.27 -9.75
C ASN A 529 -21.16 14.42 -9.07
N ALA A 530 -21.14 14.72 -7.77
CA ALA A 530 -19.92 14.68 -6.98
C ALA A 530 -19.61 13.23 -6.60
N GLU A 531 -18.50 12.68 -7.12
CA GLU A 531 -18.01 11.34 -6.81
C GLU A 531 -17.53 11.27 -5.34
N CYS A 532 -16.77 12.29 -4.94
CA CYS A 532 -16.44 12.56 -3.55
C CYS A 532 -16.33 14.07 -3.25
N ILE A 533 -16.63 14.44 -2.01
CA ILE A 533 -16.40 15.78 -1.44
C ILE A 533 -15.48 15.64 -0.22
N ASN A 534 -14.32 16.30 -0.26
CA ASN A 534 -13.23 16.17 0.71
C ASN A 534 -13.12 17.41 1.61
N SER A 535 -12.72 17.22 2.86
CA SER A 535 -12.28 18.30 3.77
C SER A 535 -10.94 17.94 4.40
N TYR A 536 -10.01 18.88 4.49
CA TYR A 536 -8.61 18.62 4.86
C TYR A 536 -8.16 19.28 6.18
N ASP A 537 -7.07 18.79 6.75
CA ASP A 537 -6.27 19.52 7.74
C ASP A 537 -5.16 20.35 7.07
N GLY A 538 -4.51 21.23 7.84
CA GLY A 538 -3.40 22.07 7.37
C GLY A 538 -2.10 21.33 7.01
N ARG A 539 -2.12 20.00 6.88
CA ARG A 539 -1.04 19.17 6.31
C ARG A 539 -1.46 18.50 4.99
N GLY A 540 -2.68 18.78 4.50
CA GLY A 540 -3.25 18.14 3.32
C GLY A 540 -3.80 16.74 3.58
N ARG A 541 -4.11 16.37 4.82
CA ARG A 541 -4.72 15.06 5.16
C ARG A 541 -6.24 15.17 5.26
N ILE A 542 -6.99 14.19 4.76
CA ILE A 542 -8.46 14.23 4.83
C ILE A 542 -8.96 14.10 6.29
N THR A 543 -9.88 14.96 6.70
CA THR A 543 -10.56 14.90 8.01
C THR A 543 -12.00 14.40 7.88
N SER A 544 -12.60 14.56 6.70
CA SER A 544 -13.85 13.93 6.30
C SER A 544 -13.94 13.80 4.78
N GLN A 545 -14.55 12.72 4.31
CA GLN A 545 -14.97 12.54 2.93
C GLN A 545 -16.46 12.20 2.91
N GLN A 546 -17.22 12.82 2.01
CA GLN A 546 -18.56 12.40 1.64
C GLN A 546 -18.49 11.70 0.28
N ALA A 547 -18.99 10.48 0.19
CA ALA A 547 -19.11 9.73 -1.06
C ALA A 547 -20.39 10.11 -1.84
N ALA A 548 -20.47 9.76 -3.12
CA ALA A 548 -21.61 10.09 -4.00
C ALA A 548 -22.99 9.67 -3.46
N ASN A 549 -23.07 8.58 -2.69
CA ASN A 549 -24.31 8.12 -2.03
C ASN A 549 -24.72 8.98 -0.81
N GLY A 550 -23.97 10.03 -0.49
CA GLY A 550 -24.19 10.93 0.63
C GLY A 550 -23.61 10.47 1.97
N ARG A 551 -23.04 9.25 2.06
CA ARG A 551 -22.36 8.74 3.27
C ARG A 551 -21.15 9.60 3.58
N THR A 552 -21.01 10.04 4.84
CA THR A 552 -19.86 10.83 5.29
C THR A 552 -19.01 10.06 6.28
N VAL A 553 -17.77 9.78 5.89
CA VAL A 553 -16.74 9.14 6.72
C VAL A 553 -15.85 10.21 7.34
N HIS A 554 -15.55 10.07 8.63
CA HIS A 554 -14.63 10.91 9.39
C HIS A 554 -13.32 10.18 9.67
N PHE A 555 -12.20 10.86 9.46
CA PHE A 555 -10.86 10.32 9.64
C PHE A 555 -10.17 10.99 10.83
N ARG A 556 -9.46 10.19 11.63
CA ARG A 556 -8.72 10.64 12.82
C ARG A 556 -7.33 10.00 12.82
N TYR A 557 -6.32 10.86 12.74
CA TYR A 557 -4.91 10.48 12.77
C TYR A 557 -4.36 10.66 14.18
N LEU A 558 -4.02 9.56 14.83
CA LEU A 558 -3.46 9.50 16.17
C LEU A 558 -1.93 9.29 16.08
N PRO A 559 -1.18 9.51 17.19
CA PRO A 559 0.25 9.18 17.25
C PRO A 559 0.55 7.71 16.93
N GLY A 560 1.80 7.41 16.57
CA GLY A 560 2.25 6.04 16.29
C GLY A 560 1.69 5.41 15.01
N GLY A 561 1.31 6.23 14.01
CA GLY A 561 0.82 5.75 12.72
C GLY A 561 -0.58 5.13 12.76
N VAL A 562 -1.36 5.43 13.79
CA VAL A 562 -2.72 4.88 13.97
C VAL A 562 -3.75 5.81 13.34
N THR A 563 -4.57 5.27 12.44
CA THR A 563 -5.65 5.98 11.76
C THR A 563 -6.96 5.28 12.03
N ALA A 564 -7.93 6.00 12.59
CA ALA A 564 -9.32 5.54 12.68
C ALA A 564 -10.17 6.22 11.59
N ALA A 565 -11.01 5.45 10.91
CA ALA A 565 -12.08 5.97 10.06
C ALA A 565 -13.43 5.41 10.54
N SER A 566 -14.41 6.28 10.71
CA SER A 566 -15.76 5.95 11.19
C SER A 566 -16.81 6.70 10.39
N ASP A 567 -18.07 6.30 10.47
CA ASP A 567 -19.16 7.14 10.01
C ASP A 567 -19.31 8.41 10.88
N ALA A 568 -20.10 9.38 10.42
CA ALA A 568 -20.24 10.70 11.03
C ALA A 568 -20.75 10.70 12.50
N ASP A 569 -21.40 9.63 12.95
CA ASP A 569 -21.86 9.44 14.33
C ASP A 569 -20.86 8.65 15.21
N GLY A 570 -19.75 8.18 14.63
CA GLY A 570 -18.74 7.34 15.30
C GLY A 570 -18.97 5.84 15.17
N THR A 571 -19.99 5.38 14.44
CA THR A 571 -20.22 3.95 14.17
C THR A 571 -19.33 3.42 13.03
N ASN A 572 -19.36 2.09 12.83
CA ASN A 572 -18.63 1.36 11.78
C ASN A 572 -17.12 1.69 11.74
N ALA A 573 -16.53 1.94 12.92
CA ALA A 573 -15.18 2.43 13.07
C ALA A 573 -14.12 1.35 12.80
N ASN A 574 -13.38 1.50 11.70
CA ASN A 574 -12.21 0.69 11.38
C ASN A 574 -10.92 1.45 11.78
N THR A 575 -9.90 0.73 12.25
CA THR A 575 -8.60 1.29 12.66
C THR A 575 -7.47 0.60 11.92
N TRP A 576 -6.63 1.38 11.24
CA TRP A 576 -5.36 0.93 10.67
C TRP A 576 -4.23 1.33 11.61
N ILE A 577 -3.29 0.41 11.82
CA ILE A 577 -2.04 0.64 12.56
C ILE A 577 -0.93 0.54 11.54
N CYS A 578 -0.15 1.61 11.39
CA CYS A 578 0.91 1.70 10.40
C CYS A 578 2.28 2.01 11.03
N ASP A 579 3.35 1.50 10.44
CA ASP A 579 4.71 1.80 10.86
C ASP A 579 5.22 3.17 10.35
N PRO A 580 6.42 3.64 10.79
CA PRO A 580 7.00 4.91 10.34
C PRO A 580 7.23 5.05 8.83
N HIS A 581 7.32 3.93 8.09
CA HIS A 581 7.48 3.90 6.64
C HIS A 581 6.12 4.03 5.90
N GLY A 582 5.02 4.20 6.63
CA GLY A 582 3.68 4.43 6.08
C GLY A 582 2.90 3.15 5.76
N ARG A 583 3.01 2.13 6.62
CA ARG A 583 2.65 0.75 6.23
C ARG A 583 1.79 0.02 7.25
N THR A 584 0.62 -0.45 6.82
CA THR A 584 -0.27 -1.32 7.60
C THR A 584 0.46 -2.54 8.19
N THR A 585 0.65 -2.53 9.51
CA THR A 585 1.12 -3.66 10.33
C THR A 585 -0.03 -4.26 11.15
N GLY A 586 -1.15 -3.53 11.29
CA GLY A 586 -2.38 -4.05 11.87
C GLY A 586 -3.63 -3.39 11.28
N VAL A 587 -4.74 -4.13 11.28
CA VAL A 587 -6.09 -3.62 11.03
C VAL A 587 -7.01 -4.18 12.11
N VAL A 588 -7.78 -3.30 12.76
CA VAL A 588 -8.86 -3.65 13.67
C VAL A 588 -10.15 -3.17 13.03
N ASP A 589 -11.11 -4.07 12.80
CA ASP A 589 -12.40 -3.71 12.20
C ASP A 589 -13.47 -3.30 13.22
N ALA A 590 -14.60 -2.82 12.72
CA ALA A 590 -15.77 -2.38 13.48
C ALA A 590 -16.42 -3.45 14.40
N HIS A 591 -15.96 -4.70 14.37
CA HIS A 591 -16.35 -5.77 15.30
C HIS A 591 -15.21 -6.22 16.22
N GLY A 592 -14.06 -5.53 16.17
CA GLY A 592 -12.86 -5.85 16.94
C GLY A 592 -12.04 -7.00 16.34
N GLY A 593 -12.38 -7.49 15.14
CA GLY A 593 -11.59 -8.47 14.42
C GLY A 593 -10.23 -7.88 14.05
N GLN A 594 -9.15 -8.61 14.33
CA GLN A 594 -7.78 -8.10 14.17
C GLN A 594 -7.04 -8.88 13.09
N VAL A 595 -6.39 -8.18 12.17
CA VAL A 595 -5.40 -8.73 11.23
C VAL A 595 -4.06 -8.08 11.56
N SER A 596 -2.96 -8.83 11.52
CA SER A 596 -1.61 -8.27 11.70
C SER A 596 -0.62 -8.79 10.68
N MET A 597 0.33 -7.94 10.31
CA MET A 597 1.36 -8.22 9.32
C MET A 597 2.75 -7.81 9.84
N THR A 598 3.76 -8.63 9.56
CA THR A 598 5.16 -8.39 9.89
C THR A 598 6.01 -8.51 8.64
N TYR A 599 7.09 -7.73 8.58
CA TYR A 599 7.83 -7.44 7.36
C TYR A 599 9.34 -7.47 7.59
N ASP A 600 10.12 -7.71 6.54
CA ASP A 600 11.57 -7.50 6.53
C ASP A 600 11.96 -6.08 6.12
N SER A 601 13.24 -5.74 6.25
CA SER A 601 13.82 -4.44 5.90
C SER A 601 13.85 -4.11 4.39
N PHE A 602 13.17 -4.86 3.52
CA PHE A 602 13.33 -4.79 2.05
C PHE A 602 12.04 -4.81 1.22
N GLY A 603 10.86 -4.92 1.83
CA GLY A 603 9.60 -4.98 1.09
C GLY A 603 8.78 -6.25 1.33
N ASN A 604 9.31 -7.24 2.04
CA ASN A 604 8.74 -8.57 2.08
C ASN A 604 7.90 -8.82 3.33
N MET A 605 6.63 -9.19 3.16
CA MET A 605 5.76 -9.65 4.25
C MET A 605 6.23 -11.03 4.72
N VAL A 606 6.96 -11.10 5.84
CA VAL A 606 7.48 -12.37 6.39
C VAL A 606 6.45 -13.14 7.22
N ARG A 607 5.39 -12.46 7.70
CA ARG A 607 4.32 -13.09 8.48
C ARG A 607 3.00 -12.32 8.35
N CYS A 608 1.90 -13.05 8.28
CA CYS A 608 0.54 -12.54 8.39
C CYS A 608 -0.23 -13.37 9.43
N VAL A 609 -1.11 -12.71 10.19
CA VAL A 609 -2.09 -13.34 11.08
C VAL A 609 -3.47 -12.84 10.68
N ASP A 610 -4.39 -13.75 10.37
CA ASP A 610 -5.78 -13.42 10.06
C ASP A 610 -6.63 -13.26 11.34
N ARG A 611 -7.95 -13.08 11.17
CA ARG A 611 -8.86 -12.75 12.27
C ARG A 611 -9.17 -13.95 13.15
N ALA A 612 -9.01 -15.17 12.64
CA ALA A 612 -9.04 -16.39 13.45
C ALA A 612 -7.73 -16.65 14.22
N GLY A 613 -6.68 -15.87 13.98
CA GLY A 613 -5.36 -16.08 14.56
C GLY A 613 -4.51 -17.11 13.81
N ASN A 614 -4.94 -17.54 12.61
CA ASN A 614 -4.14 -18.42 11.77
C ASN A 614 -2.88 -17.69 11.30
N VAL A 615 -1.74 -18.38 11.28
CA VAL A 615 -0.46 -17.79 10.88
C VAL A 615 -0.06 -18.31 9.50
N THR A 616 0.23 -17.38 8.59
CA THR A 616 1.00 -17.66 7.36
C THR A 616 2.37 -17.00 7.50
N SER A 617 3.46 -17.70 7.19
CA SER A 617 4.80 -17.11 7.14
C SER A 617 5.47 -17.35 5.81
N HIS A 618 6.39 -16.46 5.45
CA HIS A 618 7.06 -16.41 4.16
C HIS A 618 8.56 -16.16 4.37
N ARG A 619 9.39 -16.77 3.52
CA ARG A 619 10.86 -16.57 3.53
C ARG A 619 11.32 -16.15 2.14
N TYR A 620 12.35 -15.32 2.11
CA TYR A 620 12.83 -14.66 0.89
C TYR A 620 14.35 -14.80 0.79
N ASP A 621 14.88 -14.83 -0.44
CA ASP A 621 16.32 -14.73 -0.67
C ASP A 621 16.82 -13.28 -0.63
N GLN A 622 18.14 -13.07 -0.75
CA GLN A 622 18.74 -11.74 -0.79
C GLN A 622 18.24 -10.86 -1.95
N ARG A 623 17.67 -11.49 -3.00
CA ARG A 623 17.06 -10.86 -4.18
C ARG A 623 15.56 -10.60 -4.00
N GLY A 624 15.02 -10.80 -2.78
CA GLY A 624 13.62 -10.53 -2.45
C GLY A 624 12.63 -11.47 -3.14
N ARG A 625 13.06 -12.67 -3.51
CA ARG A 625 12.21 -13.68 -4.17
C ARG A 625 11.73 -14.67 -3.13
N LEU A 626 10.44 -15.00 -3.17
CA LEU A 626 9.79 -15.93 -2.22
C LEU A 626 10.40 -17.33 -2.39
N THR A 627 11.07 -17.85 -1.36
CA THR A 627 11.72 -19.18 -1.36
C THR A 627 10.92 -20.22 -0.58
N HIS A 628 10.18 -19.81 0.45
CA HIS A 628 9.38 -20.70 1.28
C HIS A 628 8.09 -20.02 1.76
N THR A 629 7.04 -20.81 2.01
CA THR A 629 5.82 -20.38 2.69
C THR A 629 5.30 -21.48 3.59
N ASP A 630 5.11 -21.17 4.87
CA ASP A 630 4.43 -22.02 5.85
C ASP A 630 2.93 -21.61 5.86
N LEU A 631 2.01 -22.56 5.62
CA LEU A 631 0.56 -22.34 5.62
C LEU A 631 -0.08 -22.68 6.98
N PRO A 632 -1.21 -22.05 7.37
CA PRO A 632 -1.96 -22.38 8.59
C PRO A 632 -2.31 -23.84 8.80
N THR A 633 -2.42 -24.61 7.72
CA THR A 633 -2.74 -26.04 7.72
C THR A 633 -1.55 -26.94 8.04
N GLY A 634 -0.35 -26.37 8.27
CA GLY A 634 0.90 -27.11 8.44
C GLY A 634 1.50 -27.61 7.11
N GLY A 635 0.96 -27.21 5.96
CA GLY A 635 1.57 -27.44 4.65
C GLY A 635 2.60 -26.37 4.31
N THR A 636 3.60 -26.73 3.49
CA THR A 636 4.61 -25.80 2.96
C THR A 636 4.50 -25.64 1.46
N ILE A 637 5.01 -24.52 0.95
CA ILE A 637 5.27 -24.26 -0.46
C ILE A 637 6.72 -23.76 -0.59
N ASP A 638 7.56 -24.54 -1.27
CA ASP A 638 8.97 -24.23 -1.53
C ASP A 638 9.15 -23.80 -3.00
N CYS A 639 9.90 -22.72 -3.24
CA CYS A 639 10.10 -22.14 -4.57
C CYS A 639 11.59 -21.94 -4.88
N SER A 640 12.04 -22.35 -6.08
CA SER A 640 13.41 -22.15 -6.56
C SER A 640 13.45 -21.21 -7.76
N TRP A 641 14.56 -20.48 -7.92
CA TRP A 641 14.72 -19.39 -8.89
C TRP A 641 16.09 -19.45 -9.57
N ASP A 642 16.19 -18.95 -10.80
CA ASP A 642 17.46 -18.80 -11.51
C ASP A 642 18.08 -17.39 -11.37
N ASP A 643 19.27 -17.19 -11.95
CA ASP A 643 19.99 -15.91 -11.92
C ASP A 643 19.29 -14.77 -12.68
N LEU A 644 18.20 -15.06 -13.41
CA LEU A 644 17.39 -14.09 -14.14
C LEU A 644 16.06 -13.79 -13.44
N ASP A 645 15.88 -14.16 -12.17
CA ASP A 645 14.62 -13.97 -11.43
C ASP A 645 13.43 -14.70 -12.09
N ARG A 646 13.66 -15.89 -12.68
CA ARG A 646 12.61 -16.77 -13.20
C ARG A 646 12.37 -17.95 -12.25
N LEU A 647 11.11 -18.36 -12.08
CA LEU A 647 10.70 -19.44 -11.18
C LEU A 647 11.03 -20.80 -11.81
N VAL A 648 11.98 -21.56 -11.25
CA VAL A 648 12.43 -22.85 -11.80
C VAL A 648 11.60 -24.01 -11.28
N SER A 649 11.17 -23.97 -10.02
CA SER A 649 10.24 -24.97 -9.48
C SER A 649 9.36 -24.44 -8.34
N THR A 650 8.24 -25.13 -8.11
CA THR A 650 7.42 -25.00 -6.90
C THR A 650 7.12 -26.40 -6.37
N THR A 651 7.34 -26.63 -5.08
CA THR A 651 7.18 -27.94 -4.42
C THR A 651 6.25 -27.79 -3.21
N LEU A 652 5.27 -28.68 -3.08
CA LEU A 652 4.38 -28.73 -1.91
C LEU A 652 4.90 -29.73 -0.86
N ALA A 653 4.50 -29.56 0.41
CA ALA A 653 4.88 -30.47 1.51
C ALA A 653 4.62 -31.97 1.29
N ASN A 654 3.74 -32.36 0.36
CA ASN A 654 3.51 -33.76 -0.02
C ASN A 654 4.47 -34.28 -1.12
N GLY A 655 5.49 -33.50 -1.50
CA GLY A 655 6.45 -33.81 -2.56
C GLY A 655 5.94 -33.52 -3.98
N ALA A 656 4.71 -33.01 -4.15
CA ALA A 656 4.20 -32.64 -5.46
C ALA A 656 4.96 -31.41 -6.00
N GLN A 657 5.72 -31.60 -7.08
CA GLN A 657 6.58 -30.57 -7.67
C GLN A 657 6.13 -30.21 -9.09
N THR A 658 6.05 -28.91 -9.37
CA THR A 658 5.94 -28.35 -10.72
C THR A 658 7.29 -27.74 -11.10
N THR A 659 7.79 -27.97 -12.31
CA THR A 659 9.04 -27.35 -12.81
C THR A 659 8.82 -26.58 -14.10
N PHE A 660 9.67 -25.58 -14.35
CA PHE A 660 9.62 -24.69 -15.50
C PHE A 660 11.01 -24.63 -16.15
N GLU A 661 11.05 -24.73 -17.48
CA GLU A 661 12.27 -24.58 -18.28
C GLU A 661 12.10 -23.40 -19.25
N TYR A 662 13.18 -22.64 -19.44
CA TYR A 662 13.20 -21.40 -20.23
C TYR A 662 14.30 -21.47 -21.30
N ASP A 663 14.12 -20.74 -22.41
CA ASP A 663 15.17 -20.58 -23.42
C ASP A 663 15.87 -19.22 -23.27
N GLY A 664 17.18 -19.20 -23.49
CA GLY A 664 18.05 -18.02 -23.37
C GLY A 664 17.72 -17.13 -22.17
N THR A 665 17.45 -15.86 -22.45
CA THR A 665 17.09 -14.82 -21.47
C THR A 665 15.59 -14.56 -21.36
N GLU A 666 14.75 -15.29 -22.11
CA GLU A 666 13.30 -15.05 -22.18
C GLU A 666 12.58 -15.43 -20.88
N ARG A 667 11.47 -14.74 -20.58
CA ARG A 667 10.73 -14.90 -19.31
C ARG A 667 9.49 -15.78 -19.39
N ASP A 668 9.01 -16.10 -20.58
CA ASP A 668 7.96 -17.09 -20.76
C ASP A 668 8.56 -18.50 -20.85
N PRO A 669 8.03 -19.50 -20.11
CA PRO A 669 8.59 -20.85 -20.11
C PRO A 669 8.32 -21.58 -21.43
N VAL A 670 9.34 -22.28 -21.93
CA VAL A 670 9.22 -23.17 -23.11
C VAL A 670 8.73 -24.56 -22.72
N ARG A 671 8.95 -25.01 -21.48
CA ARG A 671 8.44 -26.30 -20.97
C ARG A 671 7.97 -26.14 -19.54
N VAL A 672 6.88 -26.83 -19.19
CA VAL A 672 6.33 -26.90 -17.82
C VAL A 672 6.00 -28.35 -17.51
N THR A 673 6.55 -28.90 -16.43
CA THR A 673 6.26 -30.27 -16.00
C THR A 673 5.38 -30.24 -14.75
N ASP A 674 4.24 -30.91 -14.80
CA ASP A 674 3.30 -31.02 -13.68
C ASP A 674 3.73 -32.12 -12.66
N PRO A 675 3.13 -32.16 -11.45
CA PRO A 675 3.47 -33.15 -10.42
C PRO A 675 3.16 -34.61 -10.76
N CYS A 676 2.51 -34.90 -11.90
CA CYS A 676 2.32 -36.25 -12.43
C CYS A 676 3.33 -36.59 -13.54
N GLY A 677 4.28 -35.70 -13.83
CA GLY A 677 5.27 -35.83 -14.92
C GLY A 677 4.72 -35.43 -16.29
N GLY A 678 3.55 -34.81 -16.36
CA GLY A 678 2.96 -34.31 -17.61
C GLY A 678 3.68 -33.06 -18.09
N VAL A 679 4.26 -33.12 -19.29
CA VAL A 679 5.04 -32.00 -19.87
C VAL A 679 4.18 -31.21 -20.87
N THR A 680 3.92 -29.94 -20.56
CA THR A 680 3.42 -28.95 -21.51
C THR A 680 4.60 -28.25 -22.18
N VAL A 681 4.57 -28.07 -23.50
CA VAL A 681 5.63 -27.42 -24.29
C VAL A 681 5.06 -26.21 -25.02
N ALA A 682 5.77 -25.09 -25.02
CA ALA A 682 5.38 -23.84 -25.64
C ALA A 682 6.49 -23.30 -26.56
N GLU A 683 6.10 -22.90 -27.77
CA GLU A 683 6.97 -22.29 -28.78
C GLU A 683 6.67 -20.78 -28.83
N TRP A 684 7.69 -19.96 -28.60
CA TRP A 684 7.57 -18.50 -28.49
C TRP A 684 8.39 -17.79 -29.58
N LYS A 685 7.98 -16.57 -29.93
CA LYS A 685 8.78 -15.63 -30.73
C LYS A 685 8.42 -14.19 -30.34
N ASP A 686 9.42 -13.35 -30.09
CA ASP A 686 9.26 -11.92 -29.75
C ASP A 686 8.30 -11.65 -28.55
N GLY A 687 8.22 -12.59 -27.58
CA GLY A 687 7.27 -12.55 -26.45
C GLY A 687 5.84 -13.06 -26.76
N LEU A 688 5.61 -13.58 -27.97
CA LEU A 688 4.31 -14.08 -28.44
C LEU A 688 4.31 -15.61 -28.53
N LEU A 689 3.27 -16.24 -27.98
CA LEU A 689 3.09 -17.69 -27.96
C LEU A 689 2.62 -18.15 -29.34
N LEU A 690 3.48 -18.80 -30.13
CA LEU A 690 3.10 -19.28 -31.47
C LEU A 690 2.38 -20.63 -31.42
N ARG A 691 2.77 -21.50 -30.47
CA ARG A 691 2.18 -22.84 -30.32
C ARG A 691 2.30 -23.33 -28.87
N ALA A 692 1.27 -24.02 -28.39
CA ALA A 692 1.29 -24.73 -27.11
C ALA A 692 0.87 -26.19 -27.33
N THR A 693 1.61 -27.13 -26.75
CA THR A 693 1.41 -28.59 -26.86
C THR A 693 1.25 -29.18 -25.48
N ASN A 694 0.16 -29.92 -25.22
CA ASN A 694 -0.14 -30.51 -23.92
C ASN A 694 0.59 -31.86 -23.70
N PRO A 695 0.53 -32.46 -22.49
CA PRO A 695 1.23 -33.71 -22.17
C PRO A 695 0.85 -34.94 -23.00
N VAL A 696 -0.27 -34.91 -23.74
CA VAL A 696 -0.69 -35.97 -24.67
C VAL A 696 -0.46 -35.62 -26.14
N GLY A 697 0.34 -34.58 -26.42
CA GLY A 697 0.80 -34.22 -27.77
C GLY A 697 -0.20 -33.42 -28.61
N VAL A 698 -1.36 -33.05 -28.06
CA VAL A 698 -2.34 -32.18 -28.74
C VAL A 698 -1.84 -30.74 -28.66
N SER A 699 -1.78 -30.05 -29.80
CA SER A 699 -1.23 -28.68 -29.85
C SER A 699 -2.19 -27.66 -30.45
N LEU A 700 -2.31 -26.51 -29.79
CA LEU A 700 -2.92 -25.29 -30.33
C LEU A 700 -1.85 -24.42 -31.01
N ARG A 701 -2.20 -23.79 -32.14
CA ARG A 701 -1.42 -22.76 -32.82
C ARG A 701 -2.12 -21.41 -32.67
N PHE A 702 -1.35 -20.34 -32.58
CA PHE A 702 -1.85 -18.97 -32.44
C PHE A 702 -1.32 -18.12 -33.59
N SER A 703 -2.00 -17.02 -33.90
CA SER A 703 -1.48 -16.03 -34.86
C SER A 703 -1.91 -14.62 -34.46
N TYR A 704 -1.01 -13.67 -34.69
CA TYR A 704 -1.13 -12.29 -34.26
C TYR A 704 -1.12 -11.35 -35.47
N ASP A 705 -1.67 -10.15 -35.29
CA ASP A 705 -1.51 -9.04 -36.24
C ASP A 705 -0.23 -8.24 -35.95
N HIS A 706 -0.05 -7.13 -36.67
CA HIS A 706 1.12 -6.26 -36.54
C HIS A 706 1.19 -5.46 -35.23
N HIS A 707 0.10 -5.38 -34.46
CA HIS A 707 0.06 -4.78 -33.13
C HIS A 707 0.27 -5.82 -32.01
N ALA A 708 0.68 -7.04 -32.38
CA ALA A 708 0.82 -8.20 -31.51
C ALA A 708 -0.49 -8.62 -30.82
N GLU A 709 -1.66 -8.29 -31.39
CA GLU A 709 -2.95 -8.75 -30.88
C GLU A 709 -3.37 -10.08 -31.51
N LEU A 710 -4.05 -10.92 -30.72
CA LEU A 710 -4.40 -12.29 -31.12
C LEU A 710 -5.55 -12.28 -32.14
N VAL A 711 -5.30 -12.73 -33.37
CA VAL A 711 -6.29 -12.79 -34.47
C VAL A 711 -6.74 -14.20 -34.85
N ARG A 712 -6.00 -15.24 -34.44
CA ARG A 712 -6.38 -16.64 -34.72
C ARG A 712 -5.93 -17.59 -33.61
N VAL A 713 -6.79 -18.54 -33.26
CA VAL A 713 -6.45 -19.74 -32.48
C VAL A 713 -6.89 -20.95 -33.28
N GLU A 714 -5.99 -21.90 -33.48
CA GLU A 714 -6.16 -23.06 -34.34
C GLU A 714 -5.82 -24.34 -33.58
N ASP A 715 -6.61 -25.40 -33.75
CA ASP A 715 -6.43 -26.66 -33.05
C ASP A 715 -5.47 -27.65 -33.77
N ALA A 716 -5.37 -28.87 -33.24
CA ALA A 716 -4.55 -29.93 -33.82
C ALA A 716 -5.07 -30.44 -35.18
N HIS A 717 -6.36 -30.27 -35.49
CA HIS A 717 -7.00 -30.69 -36.74
C HIS A 717 -6.97 -29.58 -37.82
N GLY A 718 -6.74 -28.32 -37.43
CA GLY A 718 -6.76 -27.13 -38.30
C GLY A 718 -8.04 -26.29 -38.17
N GLU A 719 -8.97 -26.71 -37.30
CA GLU A 719 -10.18 -25.99 -36.95
C GLU A 719 -9.80 -24.73 -36.17
N ALA A 720 -10.26 -23.54 -36.61
CA ALA A 720 -9.68 -22.28 -36.15
C ALA A 720 -10.68 -21.15 -35.90
N SER A 721 -10.74 -20.70 -34.66
CA SER A 721 -11.39 -19.46 -34.24
C SER A 721 -10.59 -18.25 -34.76
N ARG A 722 -11.28 -17.19 -35.19
CA ARG A 722 -10.66 -15.95 -35.69
C ARG A 722 -11.28 -14.72 -35.02
N LEU A 723 -10.47 -13.68 -34.85
CA LEU A 723 -10.84 -12.39 -34.28
C LEU A 723 -10.40 -11.30 -35.27
N ILE A 724 -11.33 -10.51 -35.80
CA ILE A 724 -11.05 -9.36 -36.66
C ILE A 724 -11.28 -8.08 -35.86
N ARG A 725 -10.43 -7.08 -36.08
CA ARG A 725 -10.38 -5.83 -35.34
C ARG A 725 -10.56 -4.60 -36.22
N ASP A 726 -10.89 -3.48 -35.58
CA ASP A 726 -10.69 -2.15 -36.14
C ASP A 726 -9.29 -1.59 -35.79
N GLU A 727 -9.01 -0.38 -36.26
CA GLU A 727 -7.74 0.35 -36.01
C GLU A 727 -7.51 0.69 -34.53
N ALA A 728 -8.51 0.49 -33.66
CA ALA A 728 -8.43 0.69 -32.21
C ALA A 728 -8.24 -0.63 -31.44
N GLY A 729 -7.95 -1.74 -32.13
CA GLY A 729 -7.78 -3.07 -31.54
C GLY A 729 -9.09 -3.71 -31.04
N ARG A 730 -10.25 -3.05 -31.24
CA ARG A 730 -11.55 -3.53 -30.75
C ARG A 730 -12.05 -4.64 -31.67
N ILE A 731 -12.56 -5.73 -31.10
CA ILE A 731 -12.98 -6.91 -31.86
C ILE A 731 -14.32 -6.62 -32.56
N VAL A 732 -14.29 -6.38 -33.87
CA VAL A 732 -15.49 -6.13 -34.69
C VAL A 732 -16.12 -7.41 -35.27
N GLU A 733 -15.37 -8.52 -35.31
CA GLU A 733 -15.89 -9.82 -35.74
C GLU A 733 -15.21 -10.97 -34.99
N THR A 734 -16.01 -11.91 -34.49
CA THR A 734 -15.53 -13.24 -34.05
C THR A 734 -16.07 -14.29 -35.00
N ILE A 735 -15.22 -15.23 -35.41
CA ILE A 735 -15.59 -16.34 -36.30
C ILE A 735 -15.23 -17.63 -35.57
N SER A 736 -16.22 -18.50 -35.34
CA SER A 736 -15.99 -19.82 -34.74
C SER A 736 -15.29 -20.77 -35.72
N PRO A 737 -14.73 -21.92 -35.27
CA PRO A 737 -14.08 -22.86 -36.17
C PRO A 737 -14.99 -23.35 -37.31
N GLY A 738 -16.26 -23.63 -37.00
CA GLY A 738 -17.30 -23.96 -37.98
C GLY A 738 -17.80 -22.79 -38.84
N GLY A 739 -17.12 -21.64 -38.83
CA GLY A 739 -17.42 -20.48 -39.67
C GLY A 739 -18.62 -19.64 -39.23
N ALA A 740 -19.15 -19.84 -38.01
CA ALA A 740 -20.25 -19.03 -37.50
C ALA A 740 -19.73 -17.67 -37.00
N THR A 741 -20.28 -16.58 -37.53
CA THR A 741 -19.78 -15.21 -37.33
C THR A 741 -20.66 -14.41 -36.36
N THR A 742 -20.08 -13.84 -35.31
CA THR A 742 -20.71 -12.76 -34.51
C THR A 742 -20.01 -11.44 -34.85
N ARG A 743 -20.77 -10.37 -35.04
CA ARG A 743 -20.26 -9.01 -35.33
C ARG A 743 -20.53 -8.07 -34.17
N PHE A 744 -19.65 -7.09 -33.99
CA PHE A 744 -19.72 -6.09 -32.94
C PHE A 744 -19.53 -4.71 -33.55
N SER A 745 -20.28 -3.72 -33.08
CA SER A 745 -20.08 -2.32 -33.41
C SER A 745 -20.01 -1.49 -32.14
N TYR A 746 -19.20 -0.44 -32.16
CA TYR A 746 -18.91 0.40 -31.00
C TYR A 746 -19.40 1.84 -31.23
N ASP A 747 -19.63 2.58 -30.14
CA ASP A 747 -19.87 4.02 -30.21
C ASP A 747 -18.56 4.83 -30.35
N ASP A 748 -18.70 6.15 -30.49
CA ASP A 748 -17.58 7.09 -30.65
C ASP A 748 -16.69 7.19 -29.40
N ALA A 749 -17.19 6.80 -28.22
CA ALA A 749 -16.43 6.78 -26.97
C ALA A 749 -15.52 5.54 -26.88
N GLY A 750 -16.04 4.38 -27.30
CA GLY A 750 -15.33 3.09 -27.20
C GLY A 750 -16.23 1.91 -26.83
N ARG A 751 -17.48 2.16 -26.45
CA ARG A 751 -18.38 1.23 -25.77
C ARG A 751 -19.17 0.40 -26.77
N LEU A 752 -19.58 -0.81 -26.38
CA LEU A 752 -20.24 -1.76 -27.28
C LEU A 752 -21.65 -1.30 -27.64
N ALA A 753 -21.84 -0.74 -28.83
CA ALA A 753 -23.14 -0.22 -29.28
C ALA A 753 -24.08 -1.32 -29.80
N ALA A 754 -23.58 -2.37 -30.47
CA ALA A 754 -24.42 -3.50 -30.88
C ALA A 754 -23.65 -4.82 -31.08
N VAL A 755 -24.38 -5.94 -30.97
CA VAL A 755 -23.94 -7.31 -31.27
C VAL A 755 -24.90 -7.93 -32.29
N VAL A 756 -24.38 -8.46 -33.39
CA VAL A 756 -25.14 -9.23 -34.39
C VAL A 756 -24.68 -10.68 -34.37
N THR A 757 -25.58 -11.61 -34.09
CA THR A 757 -25.30 -13.04 -33.95
C THR A 757 -25.21 -13.76 -35.31
N PRO A 758 -24.73 -15.03 -35.37
CA PRO A 758 -24.60 -15.77 -36.64
C PRO A 758 -25.93 -16.04 -37.38
N ASP A 759 -27.06 -16.02 -36.68
CA ASP A 759 -28.42 -16.10 -37.22
C ASP A 759 -29.03 -14.72 -37.55
N GLY A 760 -28.27 -13.63 -37.39
CA GLY A 760 -28.67 -12.27 -37.71
C GLY A 760 -29.45 -11.54 -36.61
N ALA A 761 -29.64 -12.16 -35.45
CA ALA A 761 -30.31 -11.52 -34.32
C ALA A 761 -29.43 -10.38 -33.79
N THR A 762 -30.01 -9.18 -33.64
CA THR A 762 -29.27 -7.95 -33.28
C THR A 762 -29.67 -7.48 -31.89
N TRP A 763 -28.68 -7.24 -31.04
CA TRP A 763 -28.83 -6.59 -29.73
C TRP A 763 -28.19 -5.21 -29.77
N GLU A 764 -28.91 -4.14 -29.44
CA GLU A 764 -28.37 -2.78 -29.32
C GLU A 764 -28.23 -2.38 -27.86
N HIS A 765 -27.18 -1.65 -27.52
CA HIS A 765 -26.91 -1.11 -26.18
C HIS A 765 -26.85 0.42 -26.28
N ARG A 766 -27.37 1.12 -25.26
CA ARG A 766 -27.43 2.59 -25.22
C ARG A 766 -26.95 3.07 -23.86
N TYR A 767 -26.07 4.06 -23.85
CA TYR A 767 -25.37 4.54 -22.66
C TYR A 767 -25.76 5.99 -22.32
N ASP A 768 -25.61 6.37 -21.05
CA ASP A 768 -25.62 7.77 -20.63
C ASP A 768 -24.26 8.46 -20.88
N VAL A 769 -24.10 9.69 -20.40
CA VAL A 769 -22.86 10.48 -20.57
C VAL A 769 -21.73 10.09 -19.61
N ALA A 770 -21.97 9.19 -18.66
CA ALA A 770 -20.95 8.59 -17.80
C ALA A 770 -20.64 7.12 -18.18
N GLY A 771 -21.31 6.58 -19.21
CA GLY A 771 -21.10 5.22 -19.71
C GLY A 771 -21.95 4.13 -19.04
N HIS A 772 -22.95 4.50 -18.22
CA HIS A 772 -23.90 3.52 -17.66
C HIS A 772 -24.88 3.02 -18.72
N LEU A 773 -25.23 1.73 -18.71
CA LEU A 773 -26.13 1.11 -19.68
C LEU A 773 -27.59 1.46 -19.38
N ILE A 774 -28.16 2.44 -20.07
CA ILE A 774 -29.54 2.90 -19.85
C ILE A 774 -30.59 2.10 -20.64
N GLU A 775 -30.26 1.56 -21.81
CA GLU A 775 -31.18 0.68 -22.57
C GLU A 775 -30.45 -0.49 -23.27
N LEU A 776 -31.14 -1.62 -23.35
CA LEU A 776 -30.77 -2.81 -24.12
C LEU A 776 -31.97 -3.19 -25.00
N VAL A 777 -31.80 -3.12 -26.32
CA VAL A 777 -32.80 -3.50 -27.31
C VAL A 777 -32.54 -4.92 -27.77
N ALA A 778 -33.51 -5.81 -27.58
CA ALA A 778 -33.45 -7.20 -28.01
C ALA A 778 -33.85 -7.38 -29.50
N PRO A 779 -33.52 -8.51 -30.14
CA PRO A 779 -33.84 -8.77 -31.55
C PRO A 779 -35.34 -8.76 -31.90
N ASP A 780 -36.21 -8.95 -30.91
CA ASP A 780 -37.67 -8.84 -31.04
C ASP A 780 -38.21 -7.41 -30.79
N SER A 781 -37.30 -6.42 -30.76
CA SER A 781 -37.55 -5.02 -30.37
C SER A 781 -38.00 -4.81 -28.92
N GLY A 782 -37.89 -5.84 -28.05
CA GLY A 782 -38.10 -5.68 -26.62
C GLY A 782 -37.00 -4.84 -25.98
N VAL A 783 -37.35 -3.73 -25.33
CA VAL A 783 -36.37 -2.83 -24.68
C VAL A 783 -36.36 -3.05 -23.17
N THR A 784 -35.21 -3.47 -22.62
CA THR A 784 -34.95 -3.40 -21.17
C THR A 784 -34.26 -2.07 -20.86
N LYS A 785 -34.61 -1.41 -19.76
CA LYS A 785 -34.02 -0.14 -19.34
C LYS A 785 -33.52 -0.18 -17.91
N TRP A 786 -32.54 0.68 -17.61
CA TRP A 786 -32.04 0.93 -16.27
C TRP A 786 -32.16 2.42 -15.94
N GLU A 787 -32.63 2.71 -14.74
CA GLU A 787 -32.56 4.06 -14.15
C GLU A 787 -31.54 4.02 -13.01
N TYR A 788 -30.74 5.08 -12.88
CA TYR A 788 -29.63 5.13 -11.92
C TYR A 788 -29.87 6.22 -10.86
N HIS A 789 -29.34 5.99 -9.67
CA HIS A 789 -29.16 7.00 -8.63
C HIS A 789 -27.94 7.89 -8.97
N PRO A 790 -27.81 9.09 -8.34
CA PRO A 790 -26.66 9.99 -8.57
C PRO A 790 -25.27 9.43 -8.21
N ASP A 791 -25.23 8.28 -7.53
CA ASP A 791 -24.04 7.53 -7.13
C ASP A 791 -23.71 6.35 -8.07
N GLY A 792 -24.37 6.28 -9.23
CA GLY A 792 -24.20 5.20 -10.20
C GLY A 792 -24.87 3.87 -9.83
N GLN A 793 -25.60 3.80 -8.72
CA GLN A 793 -26.31 2.58 -8.31
C GLN A 793 -27.63 2.42 -9.09
N ILE A 794 -28.00 1.17 -9.43
CA ILE A 794 -29.22 0.90 -10.23
C ILE A 794 -30.45 1.14 -9.35
N SER A 795 -31.20 2.21 -9.59
CA SER A 795 -32.45 2.50 -8.87
C SER A 795 -33.61 1.66 -9.40
N ARG A 796 -33.68 1.44 -10.72
CA ARG A 796 -34.71 0.62 -11.38
C ARG A 796 -34.18 -0.23 -12.51
N VAL A 797 -34.83 -1.37 -12.72
CA VAL A 797 -34.80 -2.14 -13.97
C VAL A 797 -36.22 -2.19 -14.51
N ILE A 798 -36.42 -1.79 -15.77
CA ILE A 798 -37.72 -1.78 -16.45
C ILE A 798 -37.65 -2.78 -17.60
N ASP A 799 -38.56 -3.76 -17.63
CA ASP A 799 -38.56 -4.80 -18.66
C ASP A 799 -39.33 -4.38 -19.95
N PRO A 800 -39.24 -5.17 -21.04
CA PRO A 800 -39.93 -4.88 -22.30
C PRO A 800 -41.47 -4.78 -22.23
N LEU A 801 -42.10 -5.16 -21.12
CA LEU A 801 -43.53 -5.03 -20.88
C LEU A 801 -43.87 -3.84 -19.97
N GLY A 802 -42.88 -2.99 -19.64
CA GLY A 802 -43.02 -1.86 -18.73
C GLY A 802 -43.11 -2.26 -17.26
N ARG A 803 -42.72 -3.50 -16.91
CA ARG A 803 -42.74 -4.00 -15.52
C ARG A 803 -41.47 -3.54 -14.82
N VAL A 804 -41.63 -2.93 -13.64
CA VAL A 804 -40.55 -2.27 -12.89
C VAL A 804 -40.08 -3.14 -11.73
N ILE A 805 -38.78 -3.35 -11.61
CA ILE A 805 -38.10 -3.78 -10.38
C ILE A 805 -37.41 -2.55 -9.78
N GLU A 806 -37.86 -2.10 -8.62
CA GLU A 806 -37.18 -1.04 -7.86
C GLU A 806 -36.17 -1.65 -6.89
N HIS A 807 -35.00 -1.02 -6.78
CA HIS A 807 -33.95 -1.40 -5.84
C HIS A 807 -33.78 -0.29 -4.80
N SER A 808 -33.40 -0.66 -3.59
CA SER A 808 -33.07 0.29 -2.52
C SER A 808 -31.82 -0.17 -1.78
N TYR A 809 -31.01 0.79 -1.34
CA TYR A 809 -29.69 0.56 -0.76
C TYR A 809 -29.60 1.10 0.67
N ASP A 810 -28.71 0.54 1.48
CA ASP A 810 -28.40 1.06 2.81
C ASP A 810 -27.35 2.18 2.76
N HIS A 811 -27.12 2.83 3.91
CA HIS A 811 -26.12 3.89 4.07
C HIS A 811 -24.66 3.46 3.79
N LEU A 812 -24.37 2.17 3.62
CA LEU A 812 -23.05 1.64 3.23
C LEU A 812 -22.98 1.37 1.72
N GLY A 813 -24.07 1.54 0.98
CA GLY A 813 -24.18 1.18 -0.44
C GLY A 813 -24.50 -0.29 -0.71
N ASN A 814 -24.84 -1.09 0.31
CA ASN A 814 -25.29 -2.47 0.06
C ASN A 814 -26.74 -2.45 -0.43
N LEU A 815 -27.11 -3.38 -1.31
CA LEU A 815 -28.51 -3.58 -1.67
C LEU A 815 -29.31 -3.98 -0.41
N ALA A 816 -30.27 -3.15 0.00
CA ALA A 816 -31.09 -3.33 1.20
C ALA A 816 -32.49 -3.89 0.87
N GLY A 817 -33.00 -3.63 -0.33
CA GLY A 817 -34.32 -4.10 -0.75
C GLY A 817 -34.47 -4.19 -2.27
N MET A 818 -35.43 -5.02 -2.68
CA MET A 818 -35.84 -5.18 -4.08
C MET A 818 -37.34 -5.37 -4.14
N GLN A 819 -38.07 -4.44 -4.77
CA GLN A 819 -39.51 -4.55 -5.00
C GLN A 819 -39.79 -5.00 -6.43
N LEU A 820 -40.60 -6.05 -6.56
CA LEU A 820 -41.00 -6.65 -7.83
C LEU A 820 -42.28 -5.98 -8.38
N PRO A 821 -42.60 -6.16 -9.68
CA PRO A 821 -43.69 -5.44 -10.34
C PRO A 821 -45.10 -5.76 -9.85
N ASP A 822 -45.27 -6.83 -9.07
CA ASP A 822 -46.52 -7.19 -8.38
C ASP A 822 -46.65 -6.54 -6.99
N GLY A 823 -45.68 -5.70 -6.61
CA GLY A 823 -45.58 -5.04 -5.32
C GLY A 823 -44.90 -5.88 -4.24
N SER A 824 -44.58 -7.15 -4.51
CA SER A 824 -43.90 -8.03 -3.55
C SER A 824 -42.45 -7.58 -3.32
N ALA A 825 -42.00 -7.53 -2.07
CA ALA A 825 -40.72 -6.93 -1.70
C ALA A 825 -39.81 -7.91 -0.94
N TRP A 826 -38.55 -7.95 -1.35
CA TRP A 826 -37.46 -8.64 -0.66
C TRP A 826 -36.65 -7.64 0.16
N SER A 827 -36.10 -8.07 1.28
CA SER A 827 -35.17 -7.28 2.09
C SER A 827 -33.88 -8.04 2.37
N PHE A 828 -32.76 -7.32 2.33
CA PHE A 828 -31.41 -7.84 2.46
C PHE A 828 -30.70 -7.04 3.56
N ILE A 829 -30.36 -7.70 4.66
CA ILE A 829 -29.85 -7.06 5.87
C ILE A 829 -28.38 -7.39 6.02
N HIS A 830 -27.54 -6.37 6.06
CA HIS A 830 -26.09 -6.48 6.17
C HIS A 830 -25.59 -6.10 7.57
N ASP A 831 -24.40 -6.56 7.95
CA ASP A 831 -23.68 -6.08 9.14
C ASP A 831 -22.72 -4.91 8.80
N ALA A 832 -22.00 -4.41 9.82
CA ALA A 832 -21.05 -3.30 9.67
C ALA A 832 -19.83 -3.61 8.78
N LEU A 833 -19.64 -4.89 8.39
CA LEU A 833 -18.61 -5.35 7.47
C LEU A 833 -19.19 -5.64 6.07
N SER A 834 -20.40 -5.14 5.78
CA SER A 834 -21.17 -5.38 4.56
C SER A 834 -21.43 -6.87 4.26
N ARG A 835 -21.49 -7.73 5.28
CA ARG A 835 -21.83 -9.16 5.11
C ARG A 835 -23.33 -9.36 5.28
N LEU A 836 -23.96 -10.08 4.35
CA LEU A 836 -25.40 -10.33 4.32
C LEU A 836 -25.81 -11.28 5.46
N THR A 837 -26.33 -10.75 6.57
CA THR A 837 -26.74 -11.54 7.74
C THR A 837 -28.17 -12.09 7.66
N GLN A 838 -29.08 -11.46 6.92
CA GLN A 838 -30.44 -11.97 6.71
C GLN A 838 -31.02 -11.62 5.33
N VAL A 839 -31.78 -12.56 4.77
CA VAL A 839 -32.72 -12.33 3.66
C VAL A 839 -34.14 -12.49 4.18
N VAL A 840 -35.03 -11.59 3.78
CA VAL A 840 -36.48 -11.64 4.05
C VAL A 840 -37.23 -11.68 2.73
N ALA A 841 -38.12 -12.67 2.56
CA ALA A 841 -39.02 -12.78 1.43
C ALA A 841 -40.36 -12.04 1.65
N PRO A 842 -41.17 -11.82 0.60
CA PRO A 842 -42.45 -11.11 0.71
C PRO A 842 -43.52 -11.76 1.60
N ASP A 843 -43.35 -13.04 1.96
CA ASP A 843 -44.19 -13.81 2.90
C ASP A 843 -43.63 -13.83 4.34
N GLU A 844 -42.69 -12.92 4.64
CA GLU A 844 -41.89 -12.85 5.87
C GLU A 844 -41.00 -14.08 6.15
N ALA A 845 -40.85 -15.00 5.20
CA ALA A 845 -39.88 -16.10 5.34
C ALA A 845 -38.45 -15.55 5.42
N ARG A 846 -37.66 -16.05 6.40
CA ARG A 846 -36.34 -15.52 6.74
C ARG A 846 -35.25 -16.57 6.65
N TRP A 847 -34.16 -16.21 5.99
CA TRP A 847 -32.90 -16.96 6.01
C TRP A 847 -31.88 -16.15 6.81
N THR A 848 -31.16 -16.77 7.73
CA THR A 848 -30.07 -16.12 8.49
C THR A 848 -28.74 -16.77 8.20
N TYR A 849 -27.72 -15.93 8.04
CA TYR A 849 -26.38 -16.31 7.63
C TYR A 849 -25.42 -16.03 8.79
N ALA A 850 -24.75 -17.08 9.26
CA ALA A 850 -23.72 -16.99 10.28
C ALA A 850 -22.35 -17.02 9.60
N TYR A 851 -21.50 -16.06 9.95
CA TYR A 851 -20.12 -15.98 9.46
C TYR A 851 -19.15 -16.45 10.55
N ASP A 852 -17.97 -16.90 10.15
CA ASP A 852 -16.82 -16.99 11.05
C ASP A 852 -16.16 -15.60 11.24
N VAL A 853 -15.04 -15.60 11.96
CA VAL A 853 -14.31 -14.39 12.32
C VAL A 853 -13.49 -13.83 11.15
N ASP A 854 -13.12 -14.64 10.15
CA ASP A 854 -12.47 -14.20 8.90
C ASP A 854 -13.48 -13.74 7.84
N GLY A 855 -14.78 -13.95 8.08
CA GLY A 855 -15.87 -13.56 7.18
C GLY A 855 -16.28 -14.63 6.17
N ASN A 856 -15.84 -15.88 6.32
CA ASN A 856 -16.40 -17.00 5.55
C ASN A 856 -17.75 -17.41 6.15
N LEU A 857 -18.63 -18.00 5.33
CA LEU A 857 -19.95 -18.42 5.81
C LEU A 857 -19.86 -19.73 6.62
N SER A 858 -20.06 -19.63 7.93
CA SER A 858 -20.01 -20.75 8.88
C SER A 858 -21.34 -21.52 8.98
N GLY A 859 -22.47 -20.92 8.60
CA GLY A 859 -23.72 -21.65 8.44
C GLY A 859 -24.91 -20.83 7.90
N VAL A 860 -25.97 -21.52 7.49
CA VAL A 860 -27.24 -20.93 7.04
C VAL A 860 -28.41 -21.59 7.77
N THR A 861 -29.32 -20.81 8.33
CA THR A 861 -30.62 -21.27 8.84
C THR A 861 -31.70 -20.87 7.86
N ASP A 862 -32.56 -21.81 7.47
CA ASP A 862 -33.72 -21.56 6.61
C ASP A 862 -34.99 -21.17 7.41
N PRO A 863 -36.09 -20.75 6.75
CA PRO A 863 -37.32 -20.30 7.43
C PRO A 863 -38.02 -21.38 8.27
N ALA A 864 -37.67 -22.66 8.09
CA ALA A 864 -38.17 -23.76 8.92
C ALA A 864 -37.29 -24.01 10.17
N GLY A 865 -36.24 -23.21 10.37
CA GLY A 865 -35.28 -23.34 11.47
C GLY A 865 -34.20 -24.39 11.23
N PHE A 866 -34.05 -24.92 10.01
CA PHE A 866 -33.04 -25.93 9.72
C PHE A 866 -31.68 -25.29 9.42
N ALA A 867 -30.75 -25.42 10.37
CA ALA A 867 -29.38 -24.92 10.24
C ALA A 867 -28.47 -25.91 9.49
N ARG A 868 -27.74 -25.41 8.50
CA ARG A 868 -26.72 -26.15 7.72
C ARG A 868 -25.32 -25.58 8.02
N PRO A 869 -24.33 -26.43 8.38
CA PRO A 869 -22.96 -25.97 8.59
C PRO A 869 -22.25 -25.65 7.28
N GLY A 870 -21.28 -24.73 7.34
CA GLY A 870 -20.56 -24.16 6.19
C GLY A 870 -19.92 -25.19 5.24
N SER A 871 -19.45 -26.32 5.78
CA SER A 871 -18.76 -27.38 5.03
C SER A 871 -19.65 -28.24 4.11
N LEU A 872 -20.97 -27.99 4.05
CA LEU A 872 -21.93 -28.72 3.22
C LEU A 872 -22.74 -27.80 2.29
N LEU A 873 -22.28 -26.57 2.04
CA LEU A 873 -23.05 -25.54 1.33
C LEU A 873 -22.99 -25.63 -0.21
N THR A 874 -23.69 -26.60 -0.81
CA THR A 874 -24.34 -26.38 -2.12
C THR A 874 -25.69 -25.68 -1.92
N VAL A 875 -25.68 -24.52 -1.27
CA VAL A 875 -26.89 -23.71 -1.09
C VAL A 875 -27.18 -22.94 -2.37
N SER A 876 -28.15 -23.43 -3.14
CA SER A 876 -28.96 -22.53 -3.96
C SER A 876 -29.67 -21.56 -3.02
N LEU A 877 -29.24 -20.30 -3.07
CA LEU A 877 -29.81 -19.25 -2.24
C LEU A 877 -31.26 -18.96 -2.63
N PRO A 878 -32.05 -18.36 -1.72
CA PRO A 878 -33.37 -17.84 -2.04
C PRO A 878 -33.22 -16.65 -3.01
N ALA A 879 -33.04 -16.96 -4.29
CA ALA A 879 -33.11 -15.94 -5.32
C ALA A 879 -34.54 -15.39 -5.36
N PRO A 880 -34.73 -14.06 -5.49
CA PRO A 880 -36.02 -13.55 -5.92
C PRO A 880 -36.41 -14.25 -7.23
N PRO A 881 -37.72 -14.52 -7.46
CA PRO A 881 -38.15 -15.23 -8.66
C PRO A 881 -37.62 -14.50 -9.89
N ARG A 882 -36.76 -15.18 -10.67
CA ARG A 882 -36.23 -14.61 -11.92
C ARG A 882 -37.40 -14.21 -12.79
N ILE A 883 -37.64 -12.91 -12.90
CA ILE A 883 -38.45 -12.36 -13.97
C ILE A 883 -37.66 -12.65 -15.24
N VAL A 884 -38.06 -13.72 -15.93
CA VAL A 884 -37.65 -13.96 -17.29
C VAL A 884 -38.07 -12.73 -18.08
N THR A 885 -37.08 -11.96 -18.53
CA THR A 885 -37.24 -10.90 -19.51
C THR A 885 -37.99 -11.54 -20.70
N GLY A 886 -39.17 -11.00 -21.01
CA GLY A 886 -40.22 -11.72 -21.74
C GLY A 886 -39.98 -11.95 -23.23
N THR A 887 -38.73 -12.07 -23.67
CA THR A 887 -38.34 -12.35 -25.05
C THR A 887 -38.65 -13.81 -25.39
N ASN A 888 -39.62 -14.06 -26.28
CA ASN A 888 -39.90 -15.40 -26.82
C ASN A 888 -38.84 -15.86 -27.84
N SER A 889 -37.70 -15.17 -27.93
CA SER A 889 -36.59 -15.52 -28.79
C SER A 889 -35.85 -16.76 -28.28
N THR A 890 -35.63 -17.73 -29.15
CA THR A 890 -34.76 -18.89 -28.88
C THR A 890 -33.26 -18.54 -29.01
N ALA A 891 -32.90 -17.32 -29.43
CA ALA A 891 -31.53 -16.87 -29.54
C ALA A 891 -31.00 -16.38 -28.18
N SER A 892 -30.30 -17.26 -27.45
CA SER A 892 -29.45 -16.85 -26.33
C SER A 892 -28.34 -15.93 -26.83
N MET A 893 -28.00 -14.89 -26.06
CA MET A 893 -26.79 -14.09 -26.32
C MET A 893 -25.55 -14.98 -26.44
N PRO A 894 -24.73 -14.85 -27.49
CA PRO A 894 -23.47 -15.56 -27.61
C PRO A 894 -22.33 -14.81 -26.91
N ILE A 895 -21.89 -15.36 -25.77
CA ILE A 895 -20.67 -15.00 -25.01
C ILE A 895 -20.77 -13.65 -24.24
N PRO A 896 -20.21 -13.56 -23.02
CA PRO A 896 -20.47 -14.38 -21.84
C PRO A 896 -21.47 -13.67 -20.88
N THR A 897 -22.15 -14.41 -20.00
CA THR A 897 -23.15 -13.82 -19.09
C THR A 897 -22.53 -12.89 -18.04
N VAL A 898 -22.62 -11.58 -18.28
CA VAL A 898 -22.35 -10.47 -17.34
C VAL A 898 -23.45 -9.42 -17.54
N LEU A 899 -23.85 -8.71 -16.47
CA LEU A 899 -24.88 -7.65 -16.48
C LEU A 899 -26.28 -8.08 -16.99
N LEU A 900 -27.01 -8.84 -16.16
CA LEU A 900 -28.49 -8.84 -16.19
C LEU A 900 -29.11 -9.20 -14.83
N LEU A 901 -28.36 -9.91 -13.98
CA LEU A 901 -28.47 -9.91 -12.52
C LEU A 901 -27.04 -9.97 -11.95
N PRO A 902 -26.80 -9.61 -10.67
CA PRO A 902 -25.65 -10.16 -9.96
C PRO A 902 -25.70 -11.69 -10.00
N SER A 903 -24.52 -12.34 -10.06
CA SER A 903 -24.41 -13.80 -9.98
C SER A 903 -25.20 -14.34 -8.78
N PRO A 904 -25.90 -15.50 -8.89
CA PRO A 904 -26.76 -16.02 -7.84
C PRO A 904 -26.02 -16.03 -6.51
N MET A 905 -26.51 -15.19 -5.59
CA MET A 905 -25.69 -14.41 -4.64
C MET A 905 -24.40 -15.10 -4.21
N SER A 906 -23.27 -14.70 -4.81
CA SER A 906 -22.01 -15.36 -4.47
C SER A 906 -21.63 -15.03 -3.03
N LEU A 907 -21.82 -16.01 -2.13
CA LEU A 907 -21.16 -16.10 -0.83
C LEU A 907 -19.67 -16.45 -1.01
N ALA A 908 -19.02 -15.69 -1.88
CA ALA A 908 -17.64 -15.34 -1.64
C ALA A 908 -17.59 -14.58 -0.31
N PRO A 909 -16.51 -14.68 0.46
CA PRO A 909 -16.18 -13.62 1.39
C PRO A 909 -16.05 -12.30 0.60
N SER A 910 -16.07 -11.16 1.30
CA SER A 910 -15.88 -9.84 0.69
C SER A 910 -14.56 -9.79 -0.12
N ARG A 911 -14.35 -8.72 -0.90
CA ARG A 911 -13.06 -8.49 -1.60
C ARG A 911 -11.85 -8.49 -0.63
N SER A 912 -12.12 -8.40 0.67
CA SER A 912 -11.24 -8.66 1.83
C SER A 912 -10.34 -9.89 1.75
N SER A 913 -10.84 -11.03 1.25
CA SER A 913 -10.27 -12.33 1.62
C SER A 913 -9.53 -13.03 0.47
N ARG A 914 -8.83 -12.26 -0.36
CA ARG A 914 -7.77 -12.78 -1.24
C ARG A 914 -6.44 -12.80 -0.51
N VAL A 915 -6.18 -13.90 0.21
CA VAL A 915 -4.80 -14.29 0.55
C VAL A 915 -4.02 -14.41 -0.76
N ILE A 916 -2.90 -13.69 -0.89
CA ILE A 916 -2.07 -13.70 -2.11
C ILE A 916 -1.24 -14.99 -2.14
N CYS A 917 -1.89 -16.10 -2.47
CA CYS A 917 -1.21 -17.32 -2.86
C CYS A 917 -0.64 -17.11 -4.28
N VAL A 918 0.69 -17.10 -4.42
CA VAL A 918 1.39 -16.70 -5.65
C VAL A 918 1.05 -17.58 -6.87
N ALA A 919 0.49 -18.77 -6.63
CA ALA A 919 -0.04 -19.66 -7.67
C ALA A 919 -1.14 -19.04 -8.55
N ASP A 920 -1.91 -18.05 -8.07
CA ASP A 920 -3.13 -17.58 -8.74
C ASP A 920 -2.90 -16.73 -10.01
N ARG A 921 -1.63 -16.41 -10.34
CA ARG A 921 -1.25 -15.84 -11.65
C ARG A 921 -0.80 -16.88 -12.68
N LEU A 922 -0.57 -18.13 -12.30
CA LEU A 922 -0.23 -19.24 -13.21
C LEU A 922 -1.47 -20.05 -13.62
N SER A 923 -2.43 -20.21 -12.71
CA SER A 923 -3.73 -20.86 -12.97
C SER A 923 -4.52 -20.18 -14.10
N PHE A 924 -4.47 -18.84 -14.18
CA PHE A 924 -5.22 -18.07 -15.19
C PHE A 924 -4.69 -18.18 -16.62
N ARG A 925 -3.47 -18.71 -16.85
CA ARG A 925 -2.96 -19.05 -18.19
C ARG A 925 -3.23 -20.51 -18.60
N THR A 926 -3.69 -21.37 -17.69
CA THR A 926 -3.90 -22.81 -17.94
C THR A 926 -5.37 -23.23 -18.06
N SER A 927 -6.33 -22.39 -17.67
CA SER A 927 -7.77 -22.68 -17.82
C SER A 927 -8.28 -22.66 -19.28
N LEU A 928 -7.52 -22.09 -20.21
CA LEU A 928 -7.81 -22.07 -21.66
C LEU A 928 -7.47 -23.40 -22.39
N ALA A 929 -7.18 -24.47 -21.64
CA ALA A 929 -6.78 -25.78 -22.17
C ALA A 929 -7.68 -26.94 -21.67
N ARG A 930 -8.96 -26.67 -21.38
CA ARG A 930 -10.01 -27.66 -21.08
C ARG A 930 -11.35 -27.27 -21.71
#